data_AF-A0A812ZIC7-F1
#
_entry.id   AF-A0A812ZIC7-F1
#
_cell.length_a   1.000
_cell.length_b   1.000
_cell.length_c   1.000
_cell.angle_alpha   90.00
_cell.angle_beta   90.00
_cell.angle_gamma   90.00
#
_symmetry.space_group_name_H-M   'P 1'
#
loop_
_entity.id
_entity.type
_entity.pdbx_description
1 polymer ?
#
loop_
_entity_poly.entity_id
_entity_poly.type
_entity_poly.pdbx_seq_one_letter_code
_entity_poly.pdbx_strand_id
1 'polypeptide(L)'
;MTAPNGPSQQACIAGSMREAGNKASDINLAECHGTGTALGDPIEVGALKNVMHPRETTLALTSSKSNIGHLEGSAGIAGFMKCVLMLMAGTCPPNAHLYQLNPHLDVKGFPCLFDTEAIDPGLNSALTGVSSFGFGGTNGRCDIWGAARFGPNKCGKVMEAEVDQIYTLCPVTLGKIDHLTGEPLSRRLAAMRRGKRRADVLRDELARYDVSRLAYDGGFRYRQNPVPSHGEGDLLQDRNIFICGSWTGFKMEEMDKDGDNLFTTVITLSEERYDLFELYVDEKEEFCIFPAVDRAGQHIATEGPGVNKDHNKWIIDGRDTELAAGTVLQITFNFNPDQMAVTWKEVGEKRRVLAAPRKSSYFVTGTCTKWRTVALKCADEANLQEWSGVLRIGQRGREDFQIWRDGDRLQAVYPSAPQATGTGEEACGPDEFGSGRYFQVRGRPGEEVELALYIEDGKVTVRTFTVESRRSRQWESVRGWARHSYSILQPGGGPGMPMTMDPQQPGVFTSLAVVGQVFDKQAGAFCFHFQVAVDGDSRWVFFPKGPGGLSGEVIVNPPPCHGNGSDVAFTIFSPAPNRTFEIILDLTSKARCLESDGQACCALQPSQSPACSANAQSVRLLENQKVFLLELGAPAWDHRAFKKKGEEACDRIDRYISVSSESSANS
;
A
#
# COMPACT_ATOMS: atom_id res chain seq x y z
N MET A 1 -1.99 -27.58 -37.15
CA MET A 1 -1.27 -26.50 -36.48
C MET A 1 -2.03 -25.17 -36.58
N THR A 2 -2.55 -24.81 -37.75
CA THR A 2 -3.21 -23.51 -38.01
C THR A 2 -4.74 -23.50 -37.81
N ALA A 3 -5.34 -24.62 -37.42
CA ALA A 3 -6.78 -24.68 -37.16
C ALA A 3 -7.11 -23.98 -35.82
N PRO A 4 -8.16 -23.14 -35.76
CA PRO A 4 -8.56 -22.47 -34.53
C PRO A 4 -9.03 -23.48 -33.47
N ASN A 5 -8.81 -23.16 -32.19
CA ASN A 5 -9.18 -24.00 -31.06
C ASN A 5 -10.16 -23.25 -30.13
N GLY A 6 -11.43 -23.66 -30.16
CA GLY A 6 -12.50 -23.04 -29.36
C GLY A 6 -12.22 -23.02 -27.85
N PRO A 7 -11.86 -24.14 -27.20
CA PRO A 7 -11.47 -24.16 -25.79
C PRO A 7 -10.34 -23.18 -25.43
N SER A 8 -9.31 -23.06 -26.27
CA SER A 8 -8.22 -22.09 -26.05
C SER A 8 -8.69 -20.64 -26.19
N GLN A 9 -9.64 -20.36 -27.08
CA GLN A 9 -10.26 -19.03 -27.16
C GLN A 9 -11.14 -18.75 -25.93
N GLN A 10 -11.90 -19.73 -25.46
CA GLN A 10 -12.69 -19.62 -24.22
C GLN A 10 -11.79 -19.32 -23.01
N ALA A 11 -10.68 -20.05 -22.87
CA ALA A 11 -9.72 -19.82 -21.79
C ALA A 11 -9.09 -18.43 -21.85
N CYS A 12 -8.75 -17.95 -23.06
CA CYS A 12 -8.20 -16.61 -23.26
C CYS A 12 -9.23 -15.51 -22.93
N ILE A 13 -10.47 -15.65 -23.41
CA ILE A 13 -11.56 -14.69 -23.14
C ILE A 13 -11.88 -14.66 -21.64
N ALA A 14 -12.08 -15.83 -21.02
CA ALA A 14 -12.36 -15.93 -19.60
C ALA A 14 -11.19 -15.43 -18.74
N GLY A 15 -9.95 -15.63 -19.19
CA GLY A 15 -8.73 -15.15 -18.52
C GLY A 15 -8.69 -13.63 -18.44
N SER A 16 -8.88 -12.95 -19.58
CA SER A 16 -8.93 -11.48 -19.65
C SER A 16 -10.06 -10.91 -18.79
N MET A 17 -11.28 -11.45 -18.93
CA MET A 17 -12.44 -10.97 -18.17
C MET A 17 -12.21 -11.08 -16.68
N ARG A 18 -11.60 -12.19 -16.24
CA ARG A 18 -11.26 -12.42 -14.84
C ARG A 18 -10.19 -11.47 -14.33
N GLU A 19 -9.11 -11.25 -15.08
CA GLU A 19 -8.04 -10.30 -14.72
C GLU A 19 -8.59 -8.88 -14.54
N ALA A 20 -9.54 -8.49 -15.39
CA ALA A 20 -10.23 -7.21 -15.32
C ALA A 20 -11.39 -7.17 -14.30
N GLY A 21 -11.75 -8.29 -13.67
CA GLY A 21 -12.90 -8.37 -12.75
C GLY A 21 -14.29 -8.22 -13.40
N ASN A 22 -14.39 -8.43 -14.71
CA ASN A 22 -15.62 -8.24 -15.50
C ASN A 22 -16.54 -9.47 -15.49
N LYS A 23 -17.84 -9.25 -15.37
CA LYS A 23 -18.89 -10.25 -15.63
C LYS A 23 -19.26 -10.26 -17.11
N ALA A 24 -19.86 -11.36 -17.57
CA ALA A 24 -20.34 -11.50 -18.95
C ALA A 24 -21.30 -10.38 -19.40
N SER A 25 -22.21 -9.98 -18.52
CA SER A 25 -23.18 -8.91 -18.79
C SER A 25 -22.57 -7.50 -18.76
N ASP A 26 -21.36 -7.34 -18.20
CA ASP A 26 -20.68 -6.04 -18.13
C ASP A 26 -20.12 -5.64 -19.50
N ILE A 27 -19.74 -6.63 -20.34
CA ILE A 27 -19.22 -6.41 -21.69
C ILE A 27 -20.37 -6.27 -22.68
N ASN A 28 -20.48 -5.09 -23.29
CA ASN A 28 -21.59 -4.73 -24.18
C ASN A 28 -21.23 -4.90 -25.66
N LEU A 29 -19.94 -4.79 -25.99
CA LEU A 29 -19.41 -4.83 -27.36
C LEU A 29 -18.24 -5.81 -27.42
N ALA A 30 -18.10 -6.57 -28.50
CA ALA A 30 -16.91 -7.36 -28.76
C ALA A 30 -16.42 -7.16 -30.20
N GLU A 31 -15.18 -6.69 -30.30
CA GLU A 31 -14.41 -6.70 -31.53
C GLU A 31 -13.78 -8.09 -31.67
N CYS A 32 -14.39 -8.88 -32.53
CA CYS A 32 -13.98 -10.23 -32.83
C CYS A 32 -12.69 -10.24 -33.66
N HIS A 33 -11.91 -11.31 -33.51
CA HIS A 33 -10.84 -11.63 -34.42
C HIS A 33 -11.37 -11.75 -35.86
N GLY A 34 -12.53 -12.38 -36.06
CA GLY A 34 -13.45 -12.11 -37.18
C GLY A 34 -12.79 -12.11 -38.55
N THR A 35 -12.12 -13.19 -38.92
CA THR A 35 -11.37 -13.29 -40.18
C THR A 35 -12.23 -13.60 -41.40
N GLY A 36 -13.53 -13.86 -41.21
CA GLY A 36 -14.45 -14.18 -42.30
C GLY A 36 -14.28 -15.60 -42.82
N THR A 37 -13.72 -16.50 -41.99
CA THR A 37 -13.46 -17.88 -42.41
C THR A 37 -14.63 -18.78 -42.04
N ALA A 38 -15.00 -19.69 -42.96
CA ALA A 38 -16.18 -20.55 -42.79
C ALA A 38 -16.15 -21.38 -41.49
N LEU A 39 -14.96 -21.76 -41.02
CA LEU A 39 -14.75 -22.53 -39.79
C LEU A 39 -14.41 -21.65 -38.58
N GLY A 40 -13.65 -20.57 -38.75
CA GLY A 40 -13.17 -19.75 -37.64
C GLY A 40 -14.27 -18.94 -36.98
N ASP A 41 -15.16 -18.32 -37.77
CA ASP A 41 -16.21 -17.46 -37.22
C ASP A 41 -17.19 -18.24 -36.31
N PRO A 42 -17.68 -19.46 -36.67
CA PRO A 42 -18.45 -20.30 -35.75
C PRO A 42 -17.71 -20.69 -34.47
N ILE A 43 -16.41 -20.95 -34.54
CA ILE A 43 -15.61 -21.33 -33.37
C ILE A 43 -15.46 -20.14 -32.41
N GLU A 44 -15.22 -18.94 -32.94
CA GLU A 44 -15.09 -17.72 -32.13
C GLU A 44 -16.41 -17.33 -31.47
N VAL A 45 -17.53 -17.31 -32.21
CA VAL A 45 -18.84 -16.99 -31.65
C VAL A 45 -19.27 -18.04 -30.63
N GLY A 46 -18.98 -19.33 -30.89
CA GLY A 46 -19.21 -20.40 -29.92
C GLY A 46 -18.38 -20.24 -28.65
N ALA A 47 -17.12 -19.78 -28.76
CA ALA A 47 -16.28 -19.49 -27.60
C ALA A 47 -16.84 -18.32 -26.76
N LEU A 48 -17.26 -17.23 -27.41
CA LEU A 48 -17.92 -16.11 -26.73
C LEU A 48 -19.19 -16.54 -26.03
N LYS A 49 -20.06 -17.32 -26.70
CA LYS A 49 -21.29 -17.87 -26.12
C LYS A 49 -21.01 -18.71 -24.87
N ASN A 50 -20.05 -19.64 -24.93
CA ASN A 50 -19.75 -20.53 -23.81
C ASN A 50 -19.20 -19.79 -22.58
N VAL A 51 -18.46 -18.69 -22.78
CA VAL A 51 -17.92 -17.89 -21.67
C VAL A 51 -18.94 -16.88 -21.14
N MET A 52 -19.77 -16.32 -22.02
CA MET A 52 -20.64 -15.19 -21.69
C MET A 52 -22.12 -15.57 -21.50
N HIS A 53 -22.47 -16.86 -21.49
CA HIS A 53 -23.83 -17.33 -21.20
C HIS A 53 -23.96 -17.84 -19.76
N PRO A 54 -25.06 -17.56 -19.03
CA PRO A 54 -26.16 -16.68 -19.42
C PRO A 54 -25.78 -15.20 -19.30
N ARG A 55 -26.35 -14.37 -20.18
CA ARG A 55 -26.27 -12.90 -20.08
C ARG A 55 -27.65 -12.29 -20.30
N GLU A 56 -27.90 -11.18 -19.63
CA GLU A 56 -29.21 -10.48 -19.66
C GLU A 56 -29.27 -9.39 -20.74
N THR A 57 -28.12 -8.82 -21.09
CA THR A 57 -27.98 -7.75 -22.09
C THR A 57 -27.50 -8.30 -23.42
N THR A 58 -27.86 -7.70 -24.54
CA THR A 58 -27.38 -8.13 -25.87
C THR A 58 -25.91 -7.73 -26.07
N LEU A 59 -25.10 -8.64 -26.63
CA LEU A 59 -23.72 -8.39 -27.04
C LEU A 59 -23.64 -7.97 -28.51
N ALA A 60 -23.09 -6.79 -28.81
CA ALA A 60 -22.78 -6.43 -30.19
C ALA A 60 -21.46 -7.03 -30.65
N LEU A 61 -21.50 -7.76 -31.77
CA LEU A 61 -20.34 -8.42 -32.36
C LEU A 61 -19.92 -7.67 -33.63
N THR A 62 -18.67 -7.23 -33.67
CA THR A 62 -18.13 -6.47 -34.80
C THR A 62 -16.70 -6.88 -35.15
N SER A 63 -16.22 -6.58 -36.36
CA SER A 63 -14.80 -6.74 -36.71
C SER A 63 -14.31 -5.68 -37.69
N SER A 64 -13.21 -5.01 -37.34
CA SER A 64 -12.49 -4.02 -38.17
C SER A 64 -12.01 -4.61 -39.49
N LYS A 65 -11.76 -5.92 -39.53
CA LYS A 65 -11.28 -6.61 -40.73
C LYS A 65 -12.28 -6.51 -41.88
N SER A 66 -13.57 -6.38 -41.56
CA SER A 66 -14.60 -6.14 -42.57
C SER A 66 -14.40 -4.82 -43.31
N ASN A 67 -13.80 -3.80 -42.67
CA ASN A 67 -13.62 -2.47 -43.24
C ASN A 67 -12.22 -2.28 -43.86
N ILE A 68 -11.17 -2.79 -43.21
CA ILE A 68 -9.78 -2.48 -43.55
C ILE A 68 -8.91 -3.72 -43.84
N GLY A 69 -9.52 -4.91 -43.86
CA GLY A 69 -8.80 -6.17 -44.08
C GLY A 69 -7.98 -6.62 -42.86
N HIS A 70 -7.29 -7.75 -43.01
CA HIS A 70 -6.50 -8.35 -41.93
C HIS A 70 -5.07 -7.79 -41.92
N LEU A 71 -4.76 -6.91 -40.96
CA LEU A 71 -3.44 -6.28 -40.84
C LEU A 71 -2.37 -7.14 -40.12
N GLU A 72 -2.54 -8.46 -40.12
CA GLU A 72 -1.64 -9.44 -39.47
C GLU A 72 -1.09 -8.99 -38.10
N GLY A 73 0.21 -8.69 -37.99
CA GLY A 73 0.87 -8.25 -36.75
C GLY A 73 0.31 -6.95 -36.17
N SER A 74 -0.40 -6.16 -36.98
CA SER A 74 -1.10 -4.94 -36.55
C SER A 74 -2.62 -5.13 -36.38
N ALA A 75 -3.16 -6.34 -36.56
CA ALA A 75 -4.61 -6.58 -36.47
C ALA A 75 -5.15 -6.34 -35.05
N GLY A 76 -4.38 -6.66 -34.02
CA GLY A 76 -4.76 -6.43 -32.61
C GLY A 76 -4.88 -4.94 -32.29
N ILE A 77 -3.87 -4.14 -32.66
CA ILE A 77 -3.88 -2.69 -32.41
C ILE A 77 -4.95 -1.97 -33.25
N ALA A 78 -5.22 -2.44 -34.47
CA ALA A 78 -6.28 -1.87 -35.30
C ALA A 78 -7.69 -2.12 -34.71
N GLY A 79 -7.95 -3.35 -34.24
CA GLY A 79 -9.18 -3.66 -33.50
C GLY A 79 -9.30 -2.88 -32.20
N PHE A 80 -8.20 -2.76 -31.45
CA PHE A 80 -8.13 -1.93 -30.24
C PHE A 80 -8.49 -0.47 -30.51
N MET A 81 -7.89 0.14 -31.52
CA MET A 81 -8.16 1.53 -31.91
C MET A 81 -9.63 1.72 -32.33
N LYS A 82 -10.20 0.76 -33.06
CA LYS A 82 -11.63 0.78 -33.39
C LYS A 82 -12.50 0.76 -32.13
N CYS A 83 -12.21 -0.09 -31.16
CA CYS A 83 -12.96 -0.13 -29.90
C CYS A 83 -12.85 1.17 -29.10
N VAL A 84 -11.67 1.78 -29.05
CA VAL A 84 -11.48 3.11 -28.45
C VAL A 84 -12.39 4.13 -29.13
N LEU A 85 -12.42 4.16 -30.46
CA LEU A 85 -13.29 5.06 -31.22
C LEU A 85 -14.78 4.78 -30.99
N MET A 86 -15.19 3.51 -30.94
CA MET A 86 -16.56 3.09 -30.65
C MET A 86 -17.02 3.57 -29.27
N LEU A 87 -16.18 3.34 -28.26
CA LEU A 87 -16.43 3.77 -26.88
C LEU A 87 -16.49 5.29 -26.80
N MET A 88 -15.58 6.01 -27.45
CA MET A 88 -15.58 7.48 -27.48
C MET A 88 -16.76 8.06 -28.26
N ALA A 89 -17.28 7.36 -29.26
CA ALA A 89 -18.43 7.81 -30.05
C ALA A 89 -19.79 7.38 -29.44
N GLY A 90 -19.78 6.45 -28.49
CA GLY A 90 -21.00 5.82 -27.97
C GLY A 90 -21.81 5.13 -29.05
N THR A 91 -21.16 4.54 -30.06
CA THR A 91 -21.81 3.84 -31.20
C THR A 91 -20.97 2.65 -31.67
N CYS A 92 -21.63 1.64 -32.23
CA CYS A 92 -20.98 0.51 -32.90
C CYS A 92 -21.15 0.63 -34.41
N PRO A 93 -20.06 0.71 -35.21
CA PRO A 93 -20.14 0.77 -36.66
C PRO A 93 -20.56 -0.58 -37.26
N PRO A 94 -21.14 -0.56 -38.48
CA PRO A 94 -21.61 -1.76 -39.14
C PRO A 94 -20.46 -2.72 -39.49
N ASN A 95 -20.78 -4.02 -39.50
CA ASN A 95 -19.93 -5.02 -40.15
C ASN A 95 -20.06 -4.87 -41.67
N ALA A 96 -19.01 -4.35 -42.32
CA ALA A 96 -19.01 -4.22 -43.76
C ALA A 96 -19.11 -5.62 -44.42
N HIS A 97 -19.82 -5.71 -45.54
CA HIS A 97 -20.01 -6.95 -46.30
C HIS A 97 -20.84 -8.06 -45.61
N LEU A 98 -21.48 -7.78 -44.47
CA LEU A 98 -22.41 -8.71 -43.84
C LEU A 98 -23.77 -8.67 -44.57
N TYR A 99 -24.00 -9.60 -45.51
CA TYR A 99 -25.29 -9.75 -46.20
C TYR A 99 -26.11 -10.92 -45.67
N GLN A 100 -25.44 -12.00 -45.27
CA GLN A 100 -26.04 -13.21 -44.75
C GLN A 100 -25.13 -13.77 -43.66
N LEU A 101 -25.71 -14.11 -42.50
CA LEU A 101 -24.97 -14.78 -41.43
C LEU A 101 -24.56 -16.19 -41.87
N ASN A 102 -23.36 -16.59 -41.45
CA ASN A 102 -22.89 -17.95 -41.68
C ASN A 102 -23.85 -18.95 -40.99
N PRO A 103 -24.43 -19.94 -41.73
CA PRO A 103 -25.44 -20.85 -41.20
C PRO A 103 -24.91 -21.78 -40.10
N HIS A 104 -23.59 -21.86 -39.91
CA HIS A 104 -22.96 -22.63 -38.86
C HIS A 104 -22.79 -21.87 -37.52
N LEU A 105 -23.15 -20.58 -37.46
CA LEU A 105 -23.14 -19.81 -36.21
C LEU A 105 -24.24 -20.30 -35.25
N ASP A 106 -23.86 -20.78 -34.06
CA ASP A 106 -24.83 -21.12 -33.01
C ASP A 106 -25.12 -19.94 -32.08
N VAL A 107 -26.05 -19.08 -32.51
CA VAL A 107 -26.50 -17.90 -31.74
C VAL A 107 -27.76 -18.16 -30.91
N LYS A 108 -28.34 -19.36 -31.00
CA LYS A 108 -29.62 -19.68 -30.35
C LYS A 108 -29.48 -19.60 -28.83
N GLY A 109 -30.31 -18.77 -28.19
CA GLY A 109 -30.29 -18.56 -26.73
C GLY A 109 -29.12 -17.72 -26.22
N PHE A 110 -28.30 -17.14 -27.11
CA PHE A 110 -27.24 -16.22 -26.76
C PHE A 110 -27.60 -14.82 -27.27
N PRO A 111 -28.00 -13.89 -26.40
CA PRO A 111 -28.33 -12.52 -26.80
C PRO A 111 -27.13 -11.83 -27.43
N CYS A 112 -27.04 -11.88 -28.75
CA CYS A 112 -26.01 -11.26 -29.56
C CYS A 112 -26.59 -10.70 -30.85
N LEU A 113 -25.95 -9.67 -31.37
CA LEU A 113 -26.39 -8.95 -32.56
C LEU A 113 -25.17 -8.71 -33.49
N PHE A 114 -25.42 -8.76 -34.79
CA PHE A 114 -24.44 -8.50 -35.83
C PHE A 114 -25.03 -7.46 -36.78
N ASP A 115 -24.62 -6.20 -36.65
CA ASP A 115 -25.29 -5.14 -37.41
C ASP A 115 -24.68 -4.88 -38.77
N THR A 116 -25.56 -4.51 -39.69
CA THR A 116 -25.27 -3.98 -41.02
C THR A 116 -25.39 -2.46 -41.08
N GLU A 117 -25.84 -1.82 -39.99
CA GLU A 117 -25.95 -0.38 -39.81
C GLU A 117 -25.23 0.06 -38.54
N ALA A 118 -24.91 1.35 -38.42
CA ALA A 118 -24.35 1.86 -37.17
C ALA A 118 -25.44 1.85 -36.10
N ILE A 119 -25.16 1.23 -34.95
CA ILE A 119 -26.11 1.20 -33.83
C ILE A 119 -25.67 2.09 -32.69
N ASP A 120 -26.65 2.61 -31.99
CA ASP A 120 -26.51 3.24 -30.70
C ASP A 120 -26.82 2.20 -29.61
N PRO A 121 -25.84 1.75 -28.81
CA PRO A 121 -26.09 0.81 -27.71
C PRO A 121 -26.87 1.42 -26.54
N GLY A 122 -27.18 2.73 -26.55
CA GLY A 122 -27.87 3.45 -25.48
C GLY A 122 -27.02 3.63 -24.22
N LEU A 123 -25.71 3.42 -24.33
CA LEU A 123 -24.76 3.44 -23.23
C LEU A 123 -23.85 4.66 -23.35
N ASN A 124 -23.76 5.42 -22.27
CA ASN A 124 -22.85 6.56 -22.16
C ASN A 124 -21.42 6.13 -21.72
N SER A 125 -21.28 4.93 -21.16
CA SER A 125 -20.01 4.23 -20.95
C SER A 125 -20.21 2.73 -21.12
N ALA A 126 -19.22 2.03 -21.61
CA ALA A 126 -19.31 0.59 -21.85
C ALA A 126 -17.97 -0.11 -21.66
N LEU A 127 -18.03 -1.41 -21.43
CA LEU A 127 -16.90 -2.32 -21.60
C LEU A 127 -16.99 -2.97 -22.97
N THR A 128 -15.90 -2.89 -23.71
CA THR A 128 -15.69 -3.60 -24.97
C THR A 128 -14.55 -4.58 -24.78
N GLY A 129 -14.50 -5.67 -25.53
CA GLY A 129 -13.21 -6.34 -25.64
C GLY A 129 -12.86 -6.84 -27.02
N VAL A 130 -11.55 -7.03 -27.19
CA VAL A 130 -10.85 -7.14 -28.45
C VAL A 130 -10.15 -8.49 -28.50
N SER A 131 -10.54 -9.32 -29.45
CA SER A 131 -9.96 -10.64 -29.65
C SER A 131 -8.97 -10.63 -30.82
N SER A 132 -7.81 -11.25 -30.63
CA SER A 132 -6.84 -11.47 -31.70
C SER A 132 -6.20 -12.86 -31.56
N PHE A 133 -6.48 -13.74 -32.52
CA PHE A 133 -6.03 -15.13 -32.48
C PHE A 133 -4.97 -15.37 -33.56
N GLY A 134 -3.73 -15.57 -33.14
CA GLY A 134 -2.62 -15.80 -34.06
C GLY A 134 -2.72 -17.17 -34.73
N PHE A 135 -2.37 -17.25 -36.01
CA PHE A 135 -2.39 -18.51 -36.77
C PHE A 135 -1.47 -19.60 -36.16
N GLY A 136 -0.46 -19.20 -35.37
CA GLY A 136 0.42 -20.08 -34.62
C GLY A 136 -0.18 -20.66 -33.33
N GLY A 137 -1.40 -20.27 -32.96
CA GLY A 137 -2.11 -20.74 -31.77
C GLY A 137 -1.98 -19.85 -30.54
N THR A 138 -1.22 -18.74 -30.62
CA THR A 138 -1.14 -17.74 -29.55
C THR A 138 -2.36 -16.82 -29.62
N ASN A 139 -3.18 -16.86 -28.58
CA ASN A 139 -4.41 -16.06 -28.47
C ASN A 139 -4.17 -14.85 -27.57
N GLY A 140 -4.68 -13.69 -27.98
CA GLY A 140 -4.71 -12.47 -27.18
C GLY A 140 -6.14 -11.94 -27.03
N ARG A 141 -6.44 -11.44 -25.84
CA ARG A 141 -7.69 -10.75 -25.50
C ARG A 141 -7.35 -9.52 -24.65
N CYS A 142 -8.05 -8.43 -24.90
CA CYS A 142 -7.99 -7.23 -24.07
C CYS A 142 -9.41 -6.71 -23.85
N ASP A 143 -9.78 -6.40 -22.62
CA ASP A 143 -11.04 -5.73 -22.30
C ASP A 143 -10.76 -4.26 -21.94
N ILE A 144 -11.58 -3.36 -22.47
CA ILE A 144 -11.40 -1.92 -22.46
C ILE A 144 -12.67 -1.29 -21.90
N TRP A 145 -12.53 -0.49 -20.85
CA TRP A 145 -13.59 0.40 -20.41
C TRP A 145 -13.42 1.77 -21.05
N GLY A 146 -14.52 2.38 -21.49
CA GLY A 146 -14.49 3.74 -21.99
C GLY A 146 -15.85 4.43 -21.91
N ALA A 147 -15.82 5.75 -21.91
CA ALA A 147 -17.00 6.59 -21.91
C ALA A 147 -17.11 7.37 -23.23
N ALA A 148 -18.35 7.56 -23.68
CA ALA A 148 -18.66 8.37 -24.84
C ALA A 148 -18.21 9.82 -24.62
N ARG A 149 -17.36 10.32 -25.52
CA ARG A 149 -16.80 11.68 -25.52
C ARG A 149 -17.43 12.57 -26.59
N PHE A 150 -17.98 11.98 -27.64
CA PHE A 150 -18.72 12.63 -28.72
C PHE A 150 -19.88 11.74 -29.18
N GLY A 151 -20.84 12.30 -29.92
CA GLY A 151 -22.08 11.59 -30.29
C GLY A 151 -23.26 11.83 -29.32
N PRO A 152 -24.43 11.26 -29.60
CA PRO A 152 -25.68 11.50 -28.85
C PRO A 152 -25.61 11.03 -27.39
N ASN A 153 -24.80 10.01 -27.07
CA ASN A 153 -24.65 9.47 -25.70
C ASN A 153 -23.46 10.03 -24.94
N LYS A 154 -22.91 11.16 -25.40
CA LYS A 154 -21.76 11.81 -24.78
C LYS A 154 -21.93 11.88 -23.25
N CYS A 155 -21.08 11.15 -22.54
CA CYS A 155 -20.89 11.33 -21.12
C CYS A 155 -20.42 12.76 -20.86
N GLY A 156 -20.81 13.30 -19.69
CA GLY A 156 -20.10 14.42 -19.10
C GLY A 156 -18.59 14.14 -19.15
N LYS A 157 -17.82 15.17 -19.42
CA LYS A 157 -16.41 15.05 -19.76
C LYS A 157 -15.63 14.45 -18.56
N VAL A 158 -15.05 13.24 -18.65
CA VAL A 158 -13.82 12.96 -17.90
C VAL A 158 -12.75 13.75 -18.62
N MET A 159 -12.37 14.87 -18.03
CA MET A 159 -11.48 15.81 -18.68
C MET A 159 -10.05 15.30 -18.57
N GLU A 160 -9.52 14.62 -19.59
CA GLU A 160 -8.08 14.25 -19.65
C GLU A 160 -7.14 15.47 -19.66
N ALA A 161 -7.62 16.62 -20.12
CA ALA A 161 -6.95 17.91 -19.95
C ALA A 161 -7.02 18.45 -18.51
N GLU A 162 -7.82 17.83 -17.64
CA GLU A 162 -7.88 18.03 -16.18
C GLU A 162 -7.45 16.76 -15.43
N VAL A 163 -6.96 15.72 -16.12
CA VAL A 163 -6.18 14.66 -15.48
C VAL A 163 -4.78 15.24 -15.34
N ASP A 164 -4.60 16.00 -14.26
CA ASP A 164 -3.35 16.71 -14.00
C ASP A 164 -2.16 15.76 -13.88
N GLN A 165 -2.38 14.55 -13.31
CA GLN A 165 -1.33 13.56 -13.06
C GLN A 165 -1.87 12.16 -12.79
N ILE A 166 -1.18 11.14 -13.30
CA ILE A 166 -1.31 9.75 -12.85
C ILE A 166 -0.15 9.46 -11.91
N TYR A 167 -0.49 9.14 -10.66
CA TYR A 167 0.49 8.84 -9.62
C TYR A 167 0.30 7.43 -9.07
N THR A 168 1.39 6.85 -8.58
CA THR A 168 1.39 5.68 -7.70
C THR A 168 1.98 6.08 -6.34
N LEU A 169 1.99 5.17 -5.36
CA LEU A 169 2.72 5.40 -4.12
C LEU A 169 4.09 4.73 -4.20
N CYS A 170 5.12 5.43 -3.75
CA CYS A 170 6.41 4.84 -3.54
C CYS A 170 6.33 3.79 -2.41
N PRO A 171 6.85 2.56 -2.57
CA PRO A 171 6.81 1.53 -1.54
C PRO A 171 7.71 1.83 -0.34
N VAL A 172 8.66 2.75 -0.47
CA VAL A 172 9.58 3.18 0.61
C VAL A 172 9.04 4.39 1.35
N THR A 173 8.74 5.46 0.62
CA THR A 173 8.33 6.73 1.23
C THR A 173 6.83 6.83 1.46
N LEU A 174 6.03 5.95 0.85
CA LEU A 174 4.57 6.02 0.76
C LEU A 174 4.02 7.33 0.17
N GLY A 175 4.90 8.21 -0.31
CA GLY A 175 4.54 9.44 -0.99
C GLY A 175 4.05 9.18 -2.42
N LYS A 176 3.21 10.09 -2.92
CA LYS A 176 2.76 10.08 -4.31
C LYS A 176 3.93 10.34 -5.26
N ILE A 177 4.13 9.44 -6.21
CA ILE A 177 5.13 9.56 -7.26
C ILE A 177 4.47 9.46 -8.63
N ASP A 178 4.99 10.19 -9.60
CA ASP A 178 4.60 10.04 -10.99
C ASP A 178 4.88 8.61 -11.49
N HIS A 179 3.88 7.98 -12.10
CA HIS A 179 3.96 6.57 -12.47
C HIS A 179 5.00 6.24 -13.56
N LEU A 180 5.42 7.21 -14.37
CA LEU A 180 6.41 6.99 -15.44
C LEU A 180 7.82 7.34 -15.01
N THR A 181 7.96 8.39 -14.21
CA THR A 181 9.26 8.99 -13.89
C THR A 181 9.71 8.73 -12.45
N GLY A 182 8.86 8.14 -11.61
CA GLY A 182 9.13 7.92 -10.20
C GLY A 182 9.47 9.20 -9.43
N GLU A 183 9.14 10.37 -10.01
CA GLU A 183 9.38 11.66 -9.38
C GLU A 183 8.30 11.95 -8.33
N PRO A 184 8.67 12.49 -7.16
CA PRO A 184 7.70 12.94 -6.18
C PRO A 184 6.73 13.95 -6.78
N LEU A 185 5.45 13.83 -6.44
CA LEU A 185 4.42 14.76 -6.83
C LEU A 185 4.58 16.06 -6.03
N SER A 186 5.38 17.02 -6.52
CA SER A 186 5.64 18.26 -5.77
C SER A 186 4.45 19.23 -5.80
N ARG A 187 4.26 19.98 -4.71
CA ARG A 187 3.14 20.93 -4.56
C ARG A 187 3.25 22.16 -5.46
N ARG A 188 4.48 22.63 -5.73
CA ARG A 188 4.72 23.74 -6.66
C ARG A 188 4.63 23.29 -8.12
N LEU A 189 4.92 22.03 -8.45
CA LEU A 189 4.76 21.52 -9.81
C LEU A 189 3.30 21.47 -10.27
N ALA A 190 2.36 21.23 -9.36
CA ALA A 190 0.93 21.32 -9.65
C ALA A 190 0.47 22.77 -9.92
N ALA A 191 1.08 23.76 -9.26
CA ALA A 191 0.71 25.17 -9.40
C ALA A 191 1.44 25.92 -10.53
N MET A 192 2.66 25.50 -10.93
CA MET A 192 3.54 26.32 -11.79
C MET A 192 3.69 25.89 -13.25
N ARG A 193 3.16 24.76 -13.74
CA ARG A 193 3.35 24.40 -15.17
C ARG A 193 2.12 23.79 -15.82
N ARG A 194 1.32 24.65 -16.48
CA ARG A 194 0.48 24.25 -17.62
C ARG A 194 1.40 23.90 -18.81
N GLY A 195 1.88 22.66 -18.90
CA GLY A 195 2.74 22.22 -20.00
C GLY A 195 3.02 20.72 -20.02
N LYS A 196 3.41 20.19 -21.19
CA LYS A 196 3.81 18.78 -21.36
C LYS A 196 4.99 18.46 -20.45
N ARG A 197 4.82 17.48 -19.55
CA ARG A 197 5.87 16.94 -18.67
C ARG A 197 6.98 16.33 -19.52
N ARG A 198 8.23 16.59 -19.18
CA ARG A 198 9.42 15.93 -19.74
C ARG A 198 10.27 15.45 -18.58
N ALA A 199 10.83 14.25 -18.71
CA ALA A 199 11.80 13.74 -17.74
C ALA A 199 13.06 14.64 -17.79
N ASP A 200 13.31 15.37 -16.71
CA ASP A 200 14.46 16.29 -16.59
C ASP A 200 15.72 15.60 -16.04
N VAL A 201 15.58 14.35 -15.57
CA VAL A 201 16.67 13.47 -15.12
C VAL A 201 16.41 12.03 -15.55
N LEU A 202 17.44 11.29 -15.95
CA LEU A 202 17.36 9.84 -16.13
C LEU A 202 18.19 9.16 -15.03
N ARG A 203 17.60 8.13 -14.42
CA ARG A 203 18.33 7.23 -13.51
C ARG A 203 19.33 6.40 -14.32
N ASP A 204 20.24 5.72 -13.63
CA ASP A 204 21.14 4.76 -14.26
C ASP A 204 20.37 3.77 -15.14
N GLU A 205 21.04 3.29 -16.19
CA GLU A 205 20.47 2.36 -17.14
C GLU A 205 19.96 1.11 -16.40
N LEU A 206 18.70 0.74 -16.67
CA LEU A 206 17.94 -0.34 -16.01
C LEU A 206 17.43 -0.05 -14.59
N ALA A 207 17.59 1.17 -14.07
CA ALA A 207 16.99 1.54 -12.79
C ALA A 207 15.45 1.57 -12.87
N ARG A 208 14.80 1.01 -11.84
CA ARG A 208 13.33 0.99 -11.73
C ARG A 208 12.79 2.34 -11.24
N TYR A 209 11.56 2.66 -11.65
CA TYR A 209 10.83 3.89 -11.31
C TYR A 209 9.71 3.68 -10.28
N ASP A 210 9.62 2.48 -9.73
CA ASP A 210 8.74 2.08 -8.66
C ASP A 210 9.09 2.74 -7.31
N VAL A 211 10.34 3.15 -7.10
CA VAL A 211 10.78 3.89 -5.91
C VAL A 211 10.93 5.38 -6.20
N SER A 212 10.55 6.24 -5.25
CA SER A 212 10.75 7.69 -5.31
C SER A 212 12.22 8.04 -5.53
N ARG A 213 12.49 9.09 -6.29
CA ARG A 213 13.85 9.65 -6.45
C ARG A 213 14.54 9.93 -5.10
N LEU A 214 13.76 10.20 -4.06
CA LEU A 214 14.23 10.56 -2.73
C LEU A 214 14.71 9.36 -1.92
N ALA A 215 14.23 8.18 -2.29
CA ALA A 215 14.65 6.90 -1.74
C ALA A 215 15.54 6.12 -2.72
N TYR A 216 15.87 6.70 -3.88
CA TYR A 216 16.74 6.09 -4.87
C TYR A 216 18.21 6.40 -4.55
N ASP A 217 19.00 5.36 -4.36
CA ASP A 217 20.41 5.38 -3.97
C ASP A 217 21.38 5.22 -5.16
N GLY A 218 20.85 4.94 -6.36
CA GLY A 218 21.65 4.77 -7.58
C GLY A 218 22.07 6.09 -8.26
N GLY A 219 22.86 5.97 -9.32
CA GLY A 219 23.37 7.11 -10.07
C GLY A 219 22.34 7.72 -11.04
N PHE A 220 22.61 8.95 -11.46
CA PHE A 220 21.82 9.65 -12.47
C PHE A 220 22.68 9.90 -13.71
N ARG A 221 22.17 9.52 -14.88
CA ARG A 221 22.80 9.77 -16.19
C ARG A 221 21.96 10.83 -16.87
N TYR A 222 22.51 12.00 -17.16
CA TYR A 222 21.79 13.13 -17.76
C TYR A 222 20.84 13.88 -16.83
N ARG A 223 21.22 15.12 -16.60
CA ARG A 223 20.42 16.17 -16.00
C ARG A 223 20.51 17.36 -16.96
N GLN A 224 19.40 17.74 -17.60
CA GLN A 224 19.43 18.84 -18.58
C GLN A 224 19.69 20.19 -17.93
N ASN A 225 19.17 20.39 -16.71
CA ASN A 225 19.41 21.58 -15.90
C ASN A 225 19.84 21.13 -14.49
N PRO A 226 20.86 21.74 -13.85
CA PRO A 226 21.10 21.59 -12.41
C PRO A 226 19.77 21.62 -11.65
N VAL A 227 19.60 20.87 -10.54
CA VAL A 227 18.46 21.20 -9.63
C VAL A 227 18.63 22.69 -9.41
N PRO A 228 17.69 23.55 -9.83
CA PRO A 228 17.96 24.96 -9.68
C PRO A 228 18.12 25.14 -8.17
N SER A 229 19.19 25.82 -7.76
CA SER A 229 19.19 26.47 -6.46
C SER A 229 18.07 27.51 -6.57
N HIS A 230 16.84 27.06 -6.39
CA HIS A 230 15.67 27.88 -6.58
C HIS A 230 15.76 28.94 -5.50
N GLY A 231 16.12 30.15 -5.94
CA GLY A 231 16.15 31.32 -5.09
C GLY A 231 14.78 31.53 -4.46
N GLU A 232 14.83 31.86 -3.18
CA GLU A 232 13.92 32.78 -2.48
C GLU A 232 12.50 32.80 -3.07
N GLY A 233 11.75 31.79 -2.68
CA GLY A 233 10.31 31.79 -2.80
C GLY A 233 9.77 31.32 -1.46
N ASP A 234 9.96 32.17 -0.46
CA ASP A 234 9.71 31.91 0.93
C ASP A 234 8.24 31.79 1.28
N LEU A 235 7.83 30.56 1.56
CA LEU A 235 6.59 30.33 2.29
C LEU A 235 6.84 30.32 3.80
N LEU A 236 8.09 30.12 4.25
CA LEU A 236 8.44 29.98 5.66
C LEU A 236 9.60 30.86 6.17
N GLN A 237 10.27 31.72 5.37
CA GLN A 237 11.35 32.59 5.94
C GLN A 237 10.87 33.42 7.12
N ASP A 238 9.64 33.94 7.05
CA ASP A 238 9.05 34.79 8.10
C ASP A 238 8.05 34.03 8.99
N ARG A 239 8.09 32.70 8.97
CA ARG A 239 7.18 31.86 9.74
C ARG A 239 7.93 31.07 10.79
N ASN A 240 7.27 30.87 11.92
CA ASN A 240 7.82 30.09 13.01
C ASN A 240 7.30 28.66 12.90
N ILE A 241 8.19 27.69 13.02
CA ILE A 241 7.81 26.28 13.09
C ILE A 241 7.77 25.86 14.54
N PHE A 242 6.65 25.25 14.91
CA PHE A 242 6.43 24.71 16.22
C PHE A 242 6.41 23.20 16.15
N ILE A 243 7.05 22.55 17.12
CA ILE A 243 6.93 21.12 17.35
C ILE A 243 5.95 20.88 18.50
N CYS A 244 5.16 19.82 18.36
CA CYS A 244 4.15 19.43 19.34
C CYS A 244 4.29 17.93 19.58
N GLY A 245 4.80 17.53 20.74
CA GLY A 245 5.12 16.14 21.02
C GLY A 245 4.65 15.63 22.38
N SER A 246 4.64 14.32 22.56
CA SER A 246 4.27 13.66 23.83
C SER A 246 5.15 14.09 25.01
N TRP A 247 6.41 14.44 24.78
CA TRP A 247 7.33 14.94 25.81
C TRP A 247 6.96 16.31 26.39
N THR A 248 6.04 17.06 25.77
CA THR A 248 5.38 18.23 26.37
C THR A 248 3.90 17.96 26.65
N GLY A 249 3.44 16.75 26.36
CA GLY A 249 2.05 16.34 26.20
C GLY A 249 1.28 17.29 25.32
N PHE A 250 1.83 17.45 24.11
CA PHE A 250 1.27 18.17 22.97
C PHE A 250 1.09 19.67 23.21
N LYS A 251 2.01 20.27 23.96
CA LYS A 251 2.17 21.73 23.98
C LYS A 251 3.12 22.13 22.86
N MET A 252 2.74 23.12 22.07
CA MET A 252 3.57 23.64 20.97
C MET A 252 4.80 24.37 21.50
N GLU A 253 5.96 24.08 20.90
CA GLU A 253 7.25 24.69 21.21
C GLU A 253 7.92 25.16 19.92
N GLU A 254 8.44 26.39 19.92
CA GLU A 254 9.12 26.94 18.75
C GLU A 254 10.45 26.23 18.49
N MET A 255 10.69 25.82 17.25
CA MET A 255 11.95 25.25 16.78
C MET A 255 12.97 26.35 16.46
N ASP A 256 14.25 26.09 16.72
CA ASP A 256 15.34 26.99 16.35
C ASP A 256 15.51 27.03 14.82
N LYS A 257 15.63 28.23 14.26
CA LYS A 257 15.89 28.43 12.84
C LYS A 257 17.40 28.40 12.57
N ASP A 258 17.89 27.29 12.00
CA ASP A 258 19.30 27.00 11.71
C ASP A 258 19.70 27.27 10.24
N GLY A 259 18.99 28.19 9.58
CA GLY A 259 19.19 28.58 8.18
C GLY A 259 17.88 28.94 7.51
N ASP A 260 17.90 29.25 6.21
CA ASP A 260 16.72 29.76 5.51
C ASP A 260 15.55 28.76 5.45
N ASN A 261 15.84 27.46 5.55
CA ASN A 261 14.90 26.36 5.34
C ASN A 261 15.06 25.21 6.34
N LEU A 262 15.86 25.43 7.38
CA LEU A 262 16.24 24.39 8.33
C LEU A 262 15.77 24.80 9.72
N PHE A 263 14.90 24.00 10.30
CA PHE A 263 14.41 24.18 11.65
C PHE A 263 14.86 22.98 12.47
N THR A 264 15.48 23.24 13.61
CA THR A 264 15.94 22.17 14.49
C THR A 264 15.41 22.37 15.90
N THR A 265 15.29 21.26 16.58
CA THR A 265 14.99 21.24 18.00
C THR A 265 15.66 20.04 18.62
N VAL A 266 15.96 20.14 19.90
CA VAL A 266 16.54 19.06 20.68
C VAL A 266 15.53 18.62 21.71
N ILE A 267 15.23 17.32 21.67
CA ILE A 267 14.36 16.64 22.63
C ILE A 267 15.17 15.61 23.41
N THR A 268 14.66 15.24 24.56
CA THR A 268 15.14 14.11 25.34
C THR A 268 14.12 12.99 25.20
N LEU A 269 14.56 11.83 24.71
CA LEU A 269 13.69 10.65 24.61
C LEU A 269 13.17 10.30 26.00
N SER A 270 11.86 10.14 26.11
CA SER A 270 11.17 9.88 27.38
C SER A 270 11.60 8.54 28.04
N GLU A 271 11.31 8.37 29.34
CA GLU A 271 11.63 7.14 30.10
C GLU A 271 10.99 5.89 29.49
N GLU A 272 9.88 6.06 28.76
CA GLU A 272 9.17 5.01 28.05
C GLU A 272 9.85 4.64 26.72
N ARG A 273 10.88 5.38 26.30
CA ARG A 273 11.57 5.27 25.00
C ARG A 273 10.60 5.40 23.81
N TYR A 274 9.53 6.16 23.98
CA TYR A 274 8.43 6.24 23.04
C TYR A 274 7.86 7.66 22.99
N ASP A 275 7.98 8.30 21.83
CA ASP A 275 7.48 9.65 21.64
C ASP A 275 6.78 9.85 20.29
N LEU A 276 5.66 10.57 20.32
CA LEU A 276 4.88 10.96 19.14
C LEU A 276 4.99 12.47 18.96
N PHE A 277 5.03 12.93 17.71
CA PHE A 277 5.00 14.37 17.44
C PHE A 277 4.44 14.76 16.08
N GLU A 278 4.09 16.03 16.00
CA GLU A 278 3.63 16.75 14.81
C GLU A 278 4.33 18.12 14.76
N LEU A 279 4.26 18.78 13.61
CA LEU A 279 4.79 20.12 13.42
C LEU A 279 3.67 21.08 13.01
N TYR A 280 3.81 22.35 13.34
CA TYR A 280 2.80 23.38 13.09
C TYR A 280 3.47 24.67 12.61
N VAL A 281 2.82 25.39 11.70
CA VAL A 281 3.25 26.72 11.27
C VAL A 281 2.52 27.78 12.10
N ASP A 282 3.26 28.71 12.71
CA ASP A 282 2.75 29.83 13.51
C ASP A 282 1.74 29.46 14.61
N GLU A 283 1.91 28.30 15.25
CA GLU A 283 1.03 27.82 16.33
C GLU A 283 -0.45 27.63 15.89
N LYS A 284 -0.68 27.36 14.61
CA LYS A 284 -2.02 27.18 14.04
C LYS A 284 -2.30 25.73 13.65
N GLU A 285 -3.34 25.15 14.26
CA GLU A 285 -3.75 23.76 14.00
C GLU A 285 -4.14 23.49 12.54
N GLU A 286 -4.67 24.49 11.85
CA GLU A 286 -5.02 24.44 10.42
C GLU A 286 -3.80 24.35 9.48
N PHE A 287 -2.60 24.61 9.99
CA PHE A 287 -1.34 24.54 9.25
C PHE A 287 -0.39 23.50 9.86
N CYS A 288 -0.92 22.30 10.12
CA CYS A 288 -0.16 21.15 10.59
C CYS A 288 0.71 20.57 9.45
N ILE A 289 1.94 20.19 9.77
CA ILE A 289 2.87 19.42 8.93
C ILE A 289 2.98 18.04 9.59
N PHE A 290 2.69 16.99 8.81
CA PHE A 290 2.43 15.63 9.32
C PHE A 290 2.88 14.58 8.31
N PRO A 291 3.12 13.32 8.69
CA PRO A 291 3.49 12.27 7.74
C PRO A 291 2.32 11.75 6.89
N ALA A 292 2.63 11.15 5.75
CA ALA A 292 1.65 10.55 4.83
C ALA A 292 0.85 9.39 5.43
N VAL A 293 1.37 8.74 6.48
CA VAL A 293 0.67 7.72 7.27
C VAL A 293 0.91 7.99 8.76
N ASP A 294 -0.02 7.58 9.61
CA ASP A 294 0.17 7.66 11.06
C ASP A 294 1.35 6.80 11.54
N ARG A 295 1.93 7.18 12.68
CA ARG A 295 3.08 6.52 13.33
C ARG A 295 4.22 6.27 12.34
N ALA A 296 4.57 7.32 11.59
CA ALA A 296 5.60 7.23 10.58
C ALA A 296 7.02 7.39 11.14
N GLY A 297 7.95 6.59 10.60
CA GLY A 297 9.38 6.85 10.70
C GLY A 297 9.85 7.99 9.77
N GLN A 298 11.08 8.43 9.94
CA GLN A 298 11.69 9.55 9.19
C GLN A 298 11.83 9.36 7.66
N HIS A 299 11.56 8.17 7.14
CA HIS A 299 11.62 7.88 5.70
C HIS A 299 10.30 8.09 4.97
N ILE A 300 9.20 8.26 5.70
CA ILE A 300 7.87 8.48 5.14
C ILE A 300 7.75 9.92 4.64
N ALA A 301 7.06 10.10 3.52
CA ALA A 301 6.80 11.40 2.93
C ALA A 301 6.10 12.34 3.93
N THR A 302 6.57 13.58 3.98
CA THR A 302 5.99 14.64 4.81
C THR A 302 4.92 15.41 4.03
N GLU A 303 3.75 15.53 4.61
CA GLU A 303 2.58 16.28 4.17
C GLU A 303 2.32 17.53 5.04
N GLY A 304 1.31 18.34 4.71
CA GLY A 304 1.08 19.68 5.30
C GLY A 304 2.15 20.74 4.93
N PRO A 305 2.00 22.06 5.18
CA PRO A 305 1.03 22.64 6.10
C PRO A 305 -0.41 22.55 5.58
N GLY A 306 -1.29 22.03 6.42
CA GLY A 306 -2.72 21.90 6.15
C GLY A 306 -3.45 21.20 7.29
N VAL A 307 -4.72 20.87 7.08
CA VAL A 307 -5.54 20.17 8.08
C VAL A 307 -5.16 18.68 8.11
N ASN A 308 -4.64 18.20 9.24
CA ASN A 308 -4.36 16.80 9.50
C ASN A 308 -5.65 16.04 9.88
N LYS A 309 -6.47 15.68 8.89
CA LYS A 309 -7.78 15.03 9.11
C LYS A 309 -7.68 13.66 9.78
N ASP A 310 -6.61 12.94 9.48
CA ASP A 310 -6.38 11.57 9.95
C ASP A 310 -5.52 11.53 11.23
N HIS A 311 -5.10 12.71 11.74
CA HIS A 311 -4.27 12.86 12.94
C HIS A 311 -2.95 12.08 12.89
N ASN A 312 -2.36 11.95 11.69
CA ASN A 312 -1.10 11.25 11.46
C ASN A 312 0.06 11.91 12.21
N LYS A 313 0.86 11.12 12.94
CA LYS A 313 2.03 11.60 13.71
C LYS A 313 3.30 10.87 13.32
N TRP A 314 4.45 11.50 13.53
CA TRP A 314 5.71 10.78 13.56
C TRP A 314 5.86 10.03 14.87
N ILE A 315 6.59 8.91 14.83
CA ILE A 315 6.92 8.08 15.99
C ILE A 315 8.43 7.91 16.12
N ILE A 316 8.93 8.18 17.32
CA ILE A 316 10.27 7.82 17.77
C ILE A 316 10.10 6.67 18.76
N ASP A 317 10.35 5.44 18.30
CA ASP A 317 10.27 4.23 19.13
C ASP A 317 11.68 3.68 19.38
N GLY A 318 12.24 4.05 20.52
CA GLY A 318 13.52 3.59 21.03
C GLY A 318 13.46 2.22 21.71
N ARG A 319 12.27 1.65 21.92
CA ARG A 319 12.13 0.33 22.55
C ARG A 319 12.51 -0.79 21.58
N ASP A 320 12.26 -0.62 20.28
CA ASP A 320 12.67 -1.59 19.23
C ASP A 320 14.16 -1.46 18.87
N THR A 321 14.62 -0.22 18.75
CA THR A 321 15.99 0.10 18.33
C THR A 321 16.97 0.21 19.49
N GLU A 322 16.50 -0.12 20.69
CA GLU A 322 17.21 -0.08 21.97
C GLU A 322 17.85 1.26 22.34
N LEU A 323 17.40 2.38 21.76
CA LEU A 323 17.78 3.72 22.20
C LEU A 323 17.40 3.92 23.67
N ALA A 324 18.38 4.32 24.49
CA ALA A 324 18.20 4.48 25.93
C ALA A 324 17.24 5.63 26.27
N ALA A 325 16.50 5.50 27.37
CA ALA A 325 15.82 6.65 27.95
C ALA A 325 16.82 7.79 28.22
N GLY A 326 16.39 9.03 28.04
CA GLY A 326 17.28 10.18 28.18
C GLY A 326 18.17 10.47 26.96
N THR A 327 18.14 9.63 25.92
CA THR A 327 18.88 9.89 24.68
C THR A 327 18.47 11.24 24.10
N VAL A 328 19.46 12.09 23.81
CA VAL A 328 19.23 13.43 23.28
C VAL A 328 19.16 13.34 21.76
N LEU A 329 17.99 13.68 21.20
CA LEU A 329 17.72 13.61 19.77
C LEU A 329 17.54 15.02 19.21
N GLN A 330 18.23 15.31 18.12
CA GLN A 330 17.95 16.50 17.33
C GLN A 330 16.94 16.15 16.24
N ILE A 331 15.72 16.69 16.36
CA ILE A 331 14.73 16.67 15.28
C ILE A 331 15.05 17.82 14.33
N THR A 332 15.07 17.52 13.04
CA THR A 332 15.39 18.45 11.97
C THR A 332 14.27 18.43 10.95
N PHE A 333 13.59 19.56 10.81
CA PHE A 333 12.65 19.82 9.73
C PHE A 333 13.37 20.63 8.65
N ASN A 334 13.48 20.03 7.47
CA ASN A 334 13.99 20.69 6.28
C ASN A 334 12.80 20.99 5.36
N PHE A 335 12.54 22.28 5.17
CA PHE A 335 11.54 22.75 4.24
C PHE A 335 12.18 23.04 2.88
N ASN A 336 11.90 22.19 1.90
CA ASN A 336 12.16 22.52 0.50
C ASN A 336 10.82 22.65 -0.24
N PRO A 337 10.62 23.68 -1.09
CA PRO A 337 9.40 23.82 -1.88
C PRO A 337 9.05 22.61 -2.74
N ASP A 338 10.04 21.77 -3.08
CA ASP A 338 9.84 20.51 -3.80
C ASP A 338 9.62 19.31 -2.86
N GLN A 339 10.07 19.39 -1.61
CA GLN A 339 9.93 18.31 -0.64
C GLN A 339 10.20 18.77 0.80
N MET A 340 9.32 18.40 1.73
CA MET A 340 9.64 18.47 3.15
C MET A 340 10.22 17.15 3.65
N ALA A 341 11.16 17.25 4.57
CA ALA A 341 11.70 16.10 5.27
C ALA A 341 11.82 16.40 6.75
N VAL A 342 11.37 15.44 7.57
CA VAL A 342 11.60 15.43 9.01
C VAL A 342 12.54 14.26 9.30
N THR A 343 13.68 14.56 9.92
CA THR A 343 14.66 13.54 10.33
C THR A 343 15.04 13.74 11.79
N TRP A 344 15.55 12.70 12.43
CA TRP A 344 16.10 12.80 13.77
C TRP A 344 17.37 11.97 13.91
N LYS A 345 18.29 12.46 14.73
CA LYS A 345 19.54 11.77 15.05
C LYS A 345 19.97 12.04 16.47
N GLU A 346 20.71 11.10 17.04
CA GLU A 346 21.38 11.27 18.32
C GLU A 346 22.40 12.41 18.26
N VAL A 347 22.42 13.24 19.30
CA VAL A 347 23.39 14.31 19.48
C VAL A 347 23.90 14.29 20.92
N GLY A 348 25.14 14.75 21.13
CA GLY A 348 25.72 14.80 22.48
C GLY A 348 25.03 15.83 23.40
N GLU A 349 25.17 15.64 24.72
CA GLU A 349 24.49 16.34 25.83
C GLU A 349 24.59 17.89 25.87
N LYS A 350 25.37 18.51 24.97
CA LYS A 350 25.75 19.94 25.06
C LYS A 350 24.82 20.92 24.32
N ARG A 351 23.75 20.48 23.65
CA ARG A 351 22.78 21.39 23.00
C ARG A 351 21.62 21.70 23.95
N ARG A 352 21.12 22.94 23.91
CA ARG A 352 19.97 23.40 24.69
C ARG A 352 18.75 22.55 24.35
N VAL A 353 18.24 21.79 25.33
CA VAL A 353 16.97 21.05 25.22
C VAL A 353 15.83 22.05 25.40
N LEU A 354 14.82 22.07 24.51
CA LEU A 354 13.74 23.07 24.55
C LEU A 354 12.91 22.99 25.83
N ALA A 355 12.68 21.77 26.34
CA ALA A 355 12.03 21.53 27.62
C ALA A 355 12.60 20.30 28.32
N ALA A 356 12.63 20.33 29.66
CA ALA A 356 12.84 19.13 30.45
C ALA A 356 11.72 18.12 30.13
N PRO A 357 12.03 16.82 29.99
CA PRO A 357 11.02 15.81 29.65
C PRO A 357 9.82 15.90 30.61
N ARG A 358 8.61 16.05 30.06
CA ARG A 358 7.38 16.05 30.85
C ARG A 358 7.23 14.70 31.53
N LYS A 359 6.84 14.74 32.80
CA LYS A 359 6.43 13.57 33.56
C LYS A 359 5.13 13.01 32.98
N SER A 360 5.17 11.78 32.46
CA SER A 360 3.98 11.05 32.06
C SER A 360 3.06 10.86 33.27
N SER A 361 1.76 11.03 33.05
CA SER A 361 0.73 10.71 34.04
C SER A 361 0.10 9.36 33.72
N TYR A 362 -0.24 8.57 34.74
CA TYR A 362 -0.83 7.24 34.52
C TYR A 362 -2.20 7.15 35.16
N PHE A 363 -3.15 6.58 34.42
CA PHE A 363 -4.52 6.44 34.85
C PHE A 363 -4.94 4.99 34.78
N VAL A 364 -5.44 4.44 35.87
CA VAL A 364 -6.07 3.13 35.85
C VAL A 364 -7.52 3.26 35.37
N THR A 365 -7.96 2.33 34.53
CA THR A 365 -9.34 2.20 34.09
C THR A 365 -9.72 0.73 34.05
N GLY A 366 -10.95 0.40 34.43
CA GLY A 366 -11.40 -0.98 34.47
C GLY A 366 -12.77 -1.15 35.10
N THR A 367 -13.16 -2.39 35.35
CA THR A 367 -14.45 -2.70 36.00
C THR A 367 -14.56 -2.06 37.39
N CYS A 368 -13.45 -1.96 38.12
CA CYS A 368 -13.39 -1.38 39.47
C CYS A 368 -13.58 0.14 39.49
N THR A 369 -13.25 0.81 38.38
CA THR A 369 -13.47 2.26 38.20
C THR A 369 -14.72 2.57 37.36
N LYS A 370 -15.52 1.54 37.03
CA LYS A 370 -16.64 1.64 36.08
C LYS A 370 -16.21 2.24 34.72
N TRP A 371 -15.03 1.83 34.25
CA TRP A 371 -14.40 2.29 33.01
C TRP A 371 -14.11 3.80 32.96
N ARG A 372 -14.05 4.45 34.13
CA ARG A 372 -13.56 5.83 34.26
C ARG A 372 -12.06 5.83 34.52
N THR A 373 -11.36 6.84 34.04
CA THR A 373 -9.94 7.03 34.33
C THR A 373 -9.77 7.55 35.76
N VAL A 374 -8.88 6.90 36.51
CA VAL A 374 -8.50 7.30 37.88
C VAL A 374 -6.99 7.45 37.92
N ALA A 375 -6.50 8.63 38.32
CA ALA A 375 -5.06 8.92 38.33
C ALA A 375 -4.33 8.06 39.38
N LEU A 376 -3.19 7.49 38.99
CA LEU A 376 -2.23 6.88 39.90
C LEU A 376 -1.33 7.96 40.52
N LYS A 377 -0.90 7.74 41.75
CA LYS A 377 0.00 8.63 42.49
C LYS A 377 1.44 8.25 42.21
N CYS A 378 2.27 9.19 41.77
CA CYS A 378 3.71 8.96 41.68
C CYS A 378 4.29 8.77 43.09
N ALA A 379 5.11 7.73 43.29
CA ALA A 379 5.64 7.38 44.62
C ALA A 379 6.75 8.33 45.09
N ASP A 380 7.59 8.78 44.15
CA ASP A 380 8.63 9.77 44.40
C ASP A 380 8.67 10.77 43.24
N GLU A 381 8.38 12.04 43.51
CA GLU A 381 8.44 13.08 42.49
C GLU A 381 9.88 13.35 41.99
N ALA A 382 10.91 12.88 42.72
CA ALA A 382 12.31 12.95 42.34
C ALA A 382 12.81 11.69 41.62
N ASN A 383 12.16 10.53 41.78
CA ASN A 383 12.56 9.25 41.18
C ASN A 383 11.37 8.62 40.43
N LEU A 384 11.29 8.93 39.14
CA LEU A 384 10.11 8.83 38.26
C LEU A 384 9.87 7.42 37.70
N GLN A 385 10.07 6.41 38.52
CA GLN A 385 9.98 5.02 38.07
C GLN A 385 8.79 4.28 38.67
N GLU A 386 8.00 4.88 39.56
CA GLU A 386 6.91 4.18 40.27
C GLU A 386 5.63 5.02 40.42
N TRP A 387 4.50 4.41 40.07
CA TRP A 387 3.15 4.93 40.28
C TRP A 387 2.31 3.92 41.05
N SER A 388 1.52 4.40 42.01
CA SER A 388 0.73 3.55 42.91
C SER A 388 -0.74 3.98 42.95
N GLY A 389 -1.62 3.02 43.22
CA GLY A 389 -3.05 3.25 43.38
C GLY A 389 -3.70 2.13 44.19
N VAL A 390 -4.94 2.36 44.63
CA VAL A 390 -5.73 1.34 45.34
C VAL A 390 -7.00 1.08 44.57
N LEU A 391 -7.23 -0.18 44.23
CA LEU A 391 -8.47 -0.66 43.61
C LEU A 391 -9.29 -1.41 44.65
N ARG A 392 -10.60 -1.49 44.45
CA ARG A 392 -11.50 -2.29 45.29
C ARG A 392 -12.18 -3.37 44.46
N ILE A 393 -12.14 -4.60 44.98
CA ILE A 393 -12.83 -5.73 44.36
C ILE A 393 -14.34 -5.57 44.56
N GLY A 394 -15.10 -5.58 43.46
CA GLY A 394 -16.55 -5.52 43.47
C GLY A 394 -17.20 -6.86 43.83
N GLN A 395 -18.53 -6.89 43.79
CA GLN A 395 -19.34 -8.06 44.18
C GLN A 395 -19.08 -9.32 43.34
N ARG A 396 -18.48 -9.18 42.15
CA ARG A 396 -18.13 -10.31 41.27
C ARG A 396 -16.86 -11.06 41.71
N GLY A 397 -16.11 -10.54 42.69
CA GLY A 397 -14.86 -11.15 43.18
C GLY A 397 -13.71 -11.12 42.17
N ARG A 398 -13.86 -10.39 41.07
CA ARG A 398 -12.90 -10.25 39.98
C ARG A 398 -13.01 -8.87 39.38
N GLU A 399 -11.87 -8.25 39.12
CA GLU A 399 -11.76 -6.98 38.41
C GLU A 399 -10.79 -7.10 37.23
N ASP A 400 -11.19 -6.47 36.12
CA ASP A 400 -10.41 -6.36 34.90
C ASP A 400 -10.00 -4.88 34.73
N PHE A 401 -8.73 -4.59 34.45
CA PHE A 401 -8.22 -3.23 34.32
C PHE A 401 -7.08 -3.08 33.30
N GLN A 402 -6.82 -1.84 32.93
CA GLN A 402 -5.69 -1.35 32.13
C GLN A 402 -5.13 -0.09 32.78
N ILE A 403 -3.93 0.30 32.35
CA ILE A 403 -3.34 1.59 32.74
C ILE A 403 -3.09 2.39 31.46
N TRP A 404 -3.62 3.60 31.37
CA TRP A 404 -3.45 4.47 30.22
C TRP A 404 -2.46 5.59 30.56
N ARG A 405 -1.44 5.76 29.71
CA ARG A 405 -0.52 6.90 29.77
C ARG A 405 -1.25 8.15 29.31
N ASP A 406 -1.13 9.22 30.08
CA ASP A 406 -1.75 10.54 29.88
C ASP A 406 -3.26 10.51 29.63
N GLY A 407 -3.94 9.44 30.07
CA GLY A 407 -5.36 9.21 29.85
C GLY A 407 -5.70 8.82 28.41
N ASP A 408 -4.70 8.48 27.59
CA ASP A 408 -4.85 8.07 26.20
C ASP A 408 -4.91 6.54 26.08
N ARG A 409 -6.02 6.04 25.54
CA ARG A 409 -6.23 4.60 25.29
C ARG A 409 -5.29 4.03 24.23
N LEU A 410 -4.70 4.86 23.38
CA LEU A 410 -3.73 4.45 22.36
C LEU A 410 -2.30 4.32 22.92
N GLN A 411 -2.15 4.54 24.22
CA GLN A 411 -0.93 4.35 24.99
C GLN A 411 -1.24 3.52 26.24
N ALA A 412 -1.96 2.41 26.03
CA ALA A 412 -2.37 1.52 27.10
C ALA A 412 -1.23 0.57 27.47
N VAL A 413 -1.06 0.34 28.77
CA VAL A 413 -0.34 -0.79 29.35
C VAL A 413 -1.37 -1.88 29.63
N TYR A 414 -1.10 -3.08 29.11
CA TYR A 414 -2.04 -4.20 29.08
C TYR A 414 -1.27 -5.53 29.16
N PRO A 415 -1.92 -6.66 29.46
CA PRO A 415 -1.23 -7.95 29.46
C PRO A 415 -1.10 -8.55 28.05
N SER A 416 -0.07 -9.36 27.83
CA SER A 416 0.17 -10.05 26.56
C SER A 416 -0.94 -11.02 26.12
N ALA A 417 -1.88 -11.38 27.01
CA ALA A 417 -3.03 -12.22 26.69
C ALA A 417 -4.38 -11.62 27.19
N PRO A 418 -5.50 -11.79 26.46
CA PRO A 418 -6.81 -11.21 26.82
C PRO A 418 -7.41 -11.70 28.15
N GLN A 419 -6.96 -12.84 28.66
CA GLN A 419 -7.47 -13.49 29.87
C GLN A 419 -6.33 -13.89 30.80
N ALA A 420 -5.52 -12.88 31.13
CA ALA A 420 -4.30 -13.00 31.93
C ALA A 420 -4.56 -13.57 33.34
N THR A 421 -4.66 -14.89 33.45
CA THR A 421 -5.04 -15.62 34.66
C THR A 421 -3.94 -16.51 35.19
N GLY A 422 -2.92 -16.80 34.39
CA GLY A 422 -1.80 -17.68 34.70
C GLY A 422 -0.62 -16.99 35.38
N THR A 423 0.43 -17.77 35.66
CA THR A 423 1.74 -17.32 36.13
C THR A 423 2.70 -17.34 34.94
N GLY A 424 3.20 -16.17 34.50
CA GLY A 424 4.12 -16.06 33.36
C GLY A 424 3.63 -15.20 32.19
N GLU A 425 2.57 -14.40 32.39
CA GLU A 425 2.11 -13.44 31.40
C GLU A 425 2.91 -12.13 31.51
N GLU A 426 3.17 -11.51 30.37
CA GLU A 426 4.02 -10.33 30.26
C GLU A 426 3.17 -9.06 30.20
N ALA A 427 3.76 -7.93 30.57
CA ALA A 427 3.17 -6.63 30.30
C ALA A 427 3.54 -6.21 28.88
N CYS A 428 2.62 -5.56 28.18
CA CYS A 428 2.81 -4.94 26.88
C CYS A 428 2.47 -3.45 26.96
N GLY A 429 2.82 -2.69 25.92
CA GLY A 429 2.65 -1.25 25.90
C GLY A 429 3.66 -0.47 26.75
N PRO A 430 3.48 0.85 26.87
CA PRO A 430 2.33 1.61 26.40
C PRO A 430 2.23 1.69 24.86
N ASP A 431 1.12 1.23 24.29
CA ASP A 431 0.82 1.30 22.85
C ASP A 431 -0.70 1.10 22.59
N GLU A 432 -1.09 1.04 21.32
CA GLU A 432 -2.47 0.97 20.83
C GLU A 432 -3.07 -0.43 20.81
N PHE A 433 -2.26 -1.48 20.91
CA PHE A 433 -2.70 -2.86 20.68
C PHE A 433 -3.46 -3.45 21.88
N GLY A 434 -3.53 -2.71 22.98
CA GLY A 434 -4.16 -3.14 24.23
C GLY A 434 -5.68 -3.33 24.19
N SER A 435 -6.38 -2.85 23.15
CA SER A 435 -7.85 -2.98 23.08
C SER A 435 -8.32 -4.40 23.38
N GLY A 436 -9.26 -4.59 24.31
CA GLY A 436 -9.79 -5.92 24.66
C GLY A 436 -8.89 -6.80 25.53
N ARG A 437 -7.73 -6.30 26.00
CA ARG A 437 -6.79 -7.04 26.86
C ARG A 437 -6.69 -6.40 28.23
N TYR A 438 -7.06 -7.12 29.28
CA TYR A 438 -7.16 -6.53 30.62
C TYR A 438 -6.41 -7.37 31.65
N PHE A 439 -5.62 -6.70 32.50
CA PHE A 439 -5.07 -7.32 33.69
C PHE A 439 -6.21 -7.77 34.59
N GLN A 440 -6.07 -8.95 35.18
CA GLN A 440 -7.10 -9.52 36.03
C GLN A 440 -6.60 -9.74 37.44
N VAL A 441 -7.37 -9.23 38.40
CA VAL A 441 -7.19 -9.48 39.83
C VAL A 441 -8.45 -10.11 40.41
N ARG A 442 -8.26 -11.00 41.40
CA ARG A 442 -9.35 -11.71 42.08
C ARG A 442 -9.17 -11.61 43.58
N GLY A 443 -10.26 -11.45 44.30
CA GLY A 443 -10.28 -11.28 45.74
C GLY A 443 -11.69 -11.41 46.31
N ARG A 444 -11.81 -11.18 47.61
CA ARG A 444 -13.11 -11.12 48.28
C ARG A 444 -13.82 -9.80 47.93
N PRO A 445 -15.15 -9.78 47.82
CA PRO A 445 -15.90 -8.53 47.65
C PRO A 445 -15.53 -7.51 48.74
N GLY A 446 -15.13 -6.30 48.33
CA GLY A 446 -14.70 -5.23 49.20
C GLY A 446 -13.19 -5.20 49.52
N GLU A 447 -12.45 -6.24 49.15
CA GLU A 447 -11.00 -6.34 49.38
C GLU A 447 -10.25 -5.25 48.58
N GLU A 448 -9.24 -4.65 49.22
CA GLU A 448 -8.37 -3.67 48.59
C GLU A 448 -7.22 -4.36 47.85
N VAL A 449 -6.91 -3.82 46.67
CA VAL A 449 -5.80 -4.23 45.83
C VAL A 449 -4.87 -3.04 45.66
N GLU A 450 -3.66 -3.17 46.19
CA GLU A 450 -2.58 -2.23 45.95
C GLU A 450 -2.05 -2.49 44.54
N LEU A 451 -2.09 -1.47 43.68
CA LEU A 451 -1.57 -1.48 42.33
C LEU A 451 -0.30 -0.63 42.29
N ALA A 452 0.78 -1.16 41.73
CA ALA A 452 2.00 -0.43 41.42
C ALA A 452 2.39 -0.65 39.96
N LEU A 453 2.78 0.42 39.28
CA LEU A 453 3.35 0.43 37.94
C LEU A 453 4.78 0.95 38.07
N TYR A 454 5.73 0.21 37.50
CA TYR A 454 7.12 0.64 37.38
C TYR A 454 7.50 0.81 35.92
N ILE A 455 8.20 1.90 35.61
CA ILE A 455 8.77 2.16 34.29
C ILE A 455 10.22 2.55 34.47
N GLU A 456 11.10 1.73 33.93
CA GLU A 456 12.54 1.95 33.98
C GLU A 456 13.12 1.69 32.60
N ASP A 457 13.53 2.77 31.92
CA ASP A 457 14.27 2.68 30.66
C ASP A 457 13.53 1.81 29.62
N GLY A 458 12.25 2.12 29.40
CA GLY A 458 11.31 1.43 28.51
C GLY A 458 10.74 0.11 29.03
N LYS A 459 11.22 -0.39 30.18
CA LYS A 459 10.73 -1.62 30.79
C LYS A 459 9.54 -1.34 31.70
N VAL A 460 8.43 -2.00 31.44
CA VAL A 460 7.18 -1.85 32.17
C VAL A 460 6.99 -3.03 33.12
N THR A 461 6.77 -2.76 34.41
CA THR A 461 6.40 -3.77 35.39
C THR A 461 5.11 -3.37 36.10
N VAL A 462 4.09 -4.20 36.02
CA VAL A 462 2.83 -4.01 36.76
C VAL A 462 2.80 -4.99 37.92
N ARG A 463 2.57 -4.50 39.14
CA ARG A 463 2.42 -5.31 40.34
C ARG A 463 1.07 -5.05 40.98
N THR A 464 0.43 -6.11 41.45
CA THR A 464 -0.78 -6.00 42.27
C THR A 464 -0.62 -6.83 43.53
N PHE A 465 -1.04 -6.32 44.67
CA PHE A 465 -1.08 -7.03 45.94
C PHE A 465 -2.47 -6.95 46.57
N THR A 466 -3.11 -8.09 46.78
CA THR A 466 -4.42 -8.18 47.45
C THR A 466 -4.21 -8.30 48.96
N VAL A 467 -4.70 -7.31 49.71
CA VAL A 467 -4.27 -7.08 51.10
C VAL A 467 -4.72 -8.20 52.05
N GLU A 468 -5.98 -8.63 51.98
CA GLU A 468 -6.53 -9.63 52.89
C GLU A 468 -6.09 -11.05 52.53
N SER A 469 -6.12 -11.38 51.24
CA SER A 469 -5.78 -12.69 50.71
C SER A 469 -4.29 -12.90 50.50
N ARG A 470 -3.48 -11.84 50.68
CA ARG A 470 -2.02 -11.81 50.55
C ARG A 470 -1.51 -12.42 49.25
N ARG A 471 -2.16 -12.10 48.12
CA ARG A 471 -1.74 -12.57 46.80
C ARG A 471 -1.07 -11.44 46.06
N SER A 472 0.16 -11.68 45.60
CA SER A 472 0.84 -10.81 44.66
C SER A 472 0.72 -11.35 43.23
N ARG A 473 0.66 -10.44 42.27
CA ARG A 473 0.90 -10.72 40.85
C ARG A 473 1.85 -9.68 40.30
N GLN A 474 2.70 -10.10 39.37
CA GLN A 474 3.63 -9.25 38.66
C GLN A 474 3.58 -9.63 37.18
N TRP A 475 3.52 -8.61 36.32
CA TRP A 475 3.67 -8.71 34.87
C TRP A 475 4.82 -7.80 34.47
N GLU A 476 5.68 -8.26 33.60
CA GLU A 476 6.91 -7.57 33.21
C GLU A 476 7.03 -7.58 31.69
N SER A 477 7.42 -6.47 31.10
CA SER A 477 7.52 -6.36 29.65
C SER A 477 8.85 -6.90 29.12
N VAL A 478 8.79 -7.42 27.89
CA VAL A 478 9.96 -7.81 27.11
C VAL A 478 10.52 -6.58 26.39
N ARG A 479 11.85 -6.49 26.31
CA ARG A 479 12.56 -5.40 25.62
C ARG A 479 12.84 -5.76 24.15
N GLY A 480 13.09 -4.74 23.34
CA GLY A 480 13.48 -4.90 21.95
C GLY A 480 12.32 -5.39 21.07
N TRP A 481 12.69 -5.92 19.92
CA TRP A 481 11.76 -6.44 18.91
C TRP A 481 10.84 -7.56 19.39
N ALA A 482 11.21 -8.27 20.46
CA ALA A 482 10.43 -9.37 21.03
C ALA A 482 9.25 -8.91 21.92
N ARG A 483 9.05 -7.60 22.10
CA ARG A 483 7.94 -7.05 22.91
C ARG A 483 6.55 -7.38 22.37
N HIS A 484 6.46 -7.68 21.08
CA HIS A 484 5.25 -8.19 20.43
C HIS A 484 5.53 -9.54 19.78
N SER A 485 4.51 -10.37 19.78
CA SER A 485 4.50 -11.60 19.00
C SER A 485 3.79 -11.39 17.68
N TYR A 486 4.24 -12.08 16.64
CA TYR A 486 3.62 -12.01 15.32
C TYR A 486 3.12 -13.39 14.93
N SER A 487 1.96 -13.45 14.28
CA SER A 487 1.39 -14.72 13.82
C SER A 487 0.68 -14.57 12.50
N ILE A 488 0.75 -15.61 11.67
CA ILE A 488 0.00 -15.70 10.43
C ILE A 488 -1.45 -16.09 10.79
N LEU A 489 -2.41 -15.25 10.43
CA LEU A 489 -3.84 -15.55 10.52
C LEU A 489 -4.43 -15.79 9.14
N GLN A 490 -5.32 -16.78 9.04
CA GLN A 490 -6.12 -17.00 7.84
C GLN A 490 -7.45 -16.24 7.92
N PRO A 491 -7.86 -15.55 6.84
CA PRO A 491 -9.21 -14.97 6.75
C PRO A 491 -10.27 -16.07 6.92
N GLY A 492 -11.27 -15.84 7.77
CA GLY A 492 -12.31 -16.83 8.09
C GLY A 492 -12.06 -17.64 9.37
N GLY A 493 -10.91 -17.44 10.03
CA GLY A 493 -10.61 -18.00 11.35
C GLY A 493 -9.83 -19.33 11.31
N GLY A 494 -9.08 -19.58 12.38
CA GLY A 494 -8.18 -20.72 12.53
C GLY A 494 -7.12 -20.42 13.62
N PRO A 495 -6.38 -21.43 14.11
CA PRO A 495 -5.27 -21.17 15.01
C PRO A 495 -4.17 -20.39 14.27
N GLY A 496 -3.75 -19.25 14.82
CA GLY A 496 -2.66 -18.47 14.24
C GLY A 496 -1.35 -19.24 14.25
N MET A 497 -0.60 -19.19 13.15
CA MET A 497 0.73 -19.81 13.08
C MET A 497 1.76 -18.82 13.62
N PRO A 498 2.44 -19.10 14.74
CA PRO A 498 3.40 -18.15 15.31
C PRO A 498 4.57 -17.92 14.36
N MET A 499 5.07 -16.69 14.35
CA MET A 499 6.32 -16.32 13.69
C MET A 499 7.45 -16.28 14.73
N THR A 500 8.64 -16.71 14.31
CA THR A 500 9.85 -16.75 15.14
C THR A 500 10.80 -15.64 14.69
N MET A 501 11.32 -14.86 15.62
CA MET A 501 12.32 -13.85 15.31
C MET A 501 13.64 -14.52 14.88
N ASP A 502 14.27 -14.02 13.82
CA ASP A 502 15.60 -14.43 13.43
C ASP A 502 16.63 -13.98 14.50
N PRO A 503 17.35 -14.90 15.16
CA PRO A 503 18.37 -14.55 16.15
C PRO A 503 19.52 -13.71 15.59
N GLN A 504 19.79 -13.79 14.29
CA GLN A 504 20.88 -13.06 13.62
C GLN A 504 20.43 -11.69 13.13
N GLN A 505 19.12 -11.48 12.97
CA GLN A 505 18.52 -10.23 12.47
C GLN A 505 17.32 -9.84 13.35
N PRO A 506 17.56 -9.26 14.55
CA PRO A 506 16.49 -8.78 15.40
C PRO A 506 15.53 -7.83 14.65
N GLY A 507 14.23 -8.08 14.75
CA GLY A 507 13.20 -7.35 14.01
C GLY A 507 12.74 -8.02 12.70
N VAL A 508 13.39 -9.12 12.30
CA VAL A 508 12.93 -10.00 11.22
C VAL A 508 12.27 -11.23 11.82
N PHE A 509 11.05 -11.53 11.39
CA PHE A 509 10.25 -12.66 11.87
C PHE A 509 9.91 -13.59 10.72
N THR A 510 10.02 -14.90 10.93
CA THR A 510 9.75 -15.90 9.91
C THR A 510 8.75 -16.94 10.39
N SER A 511 7.94 -17.47 9.48
CA SER A 511 7.09 -18.62 9.74
C SER A 511 6.85 -19.41 8.46
N LEU A 512 6.64 -20.71 8.60
CA LEU A 512 6.38 -21.60 7.48
C LEU A 512 4.87 -21.74 7.30
N ALA A 513 4.39 -21.39 6.12
CA ALA A 513 3.01 -21.61 5.70
C ALA A 513 2.96 -22.72 4.65
N VAL A 514 1.93 -23.57 4.72
CA VAL A 514 1.68 -24.60 3.72
C VAL A 514 0.45 -24.22 2.91
N VAL A 515 0.61 -24.13 1.59
CA VAL A 515 -0.54 -23.92 0.70
C VAL A 515 -1.43 -25.15 0.77
N GLY A 516 -2.66 -24.96 1.22
CA GLY A 516 -3.62 -26.03 1.41
C GLY A 516 -4.18 -26.59 0.10
N GLN A 517 -5.30 -27.31 0.21
CA GLN A 517 -6.03 -27.86 -0.93
C GLN A 517 -7.01 -26.84 -1.55
N VAL A 518 -7.03 -25.61 -1.05
CA VAL A 518 -7.89 -24.54 -1.58
C VAL A 518 -7.36 -24.14 -2.94
N PHE A 519 -8.15 -24.38 -3.98
CA PHE A 519 -7.80 -24.07 -5.36
C PHE A 519 -8.56 -22.83 -5.82
N ASP A 520 -7.81 -21.77 -6.13
CA ASP A 520 -8.35 -20.58 -6.75
C ASP A 520 -8.59 -20.86 -8.24
N LYS A 521 -9.85 -21.10 -8.58
CA LYS A 521 -10.28 -21.38 -9.96
C LYS A 521 -10.04 -20.20 -10.90
N GLN A 522 -9.97 -18.99 -10.35
CA GLN A 522 -9.67 -17.79 -11.10
C GLN A 522 -8.15 -17.73 -11.39
N ALA A 523 -7.29 -17.84 -10.39
CA ALA A 523 -5.84 -17.81 -10.59
C ALA A 523 -5.28 -19.09 -11.25
N GLY A 524 -6.02 -20.19 -11.27
CA GLY A 524 -5.57 -21.47 -11.81
C GLY A 524 -4.49 -22.14 -10.94
N ALA A 525 -4.45 -21.81 -9.65
CA ALA A 525 -3.44 -22.24 -8.70
C ALA A 525 -4.05 -22.54 -7.33
N PHE A 526 -3.37 -23.35 -6.54
CA PHE A 526 -3.69 -23.49 -5.12
C PHE A 526 -3.31 -22.19 -4.41
N CYS A 527 -4.16 -21.72 -3.50
CA CYS A 527 -3.94 -20.45 -2.82
C CYS A 527 -3.91 -20.60 -1.30
N PHE A 528 -3.21 -19.65 -0.67
CA PHE A 528 -3.21 -19.46 0.78
C PHE A 528 -3.36 -17.98 1.07
N HIS A 529 -4.51 -17.60 1.63
CA HIS A 529 -4.76 -16.24 2.07
C HIS A 529 -4.32 -16.06 3.51
N PHE A 530 -3.62 -14.97 3.79
CA PHE A 530 -3.15 -14.70 5.13
C PHE A 530 -3.00 -13.21 5.46
N GLN A 531 -2.94 -12.94 6.75
CA GLN A 531 -2.58 -11.67 7.35
C GLN A 531 -1.54 -11.92 8.44
N VAL A 532 -0.76 -10.91 8.80
CA VAL A 532 0.17 -11.02 9.92
C VAL A 532 -0.39 -10.23 11.08
N ALA A 533 -0.83 -10.91 12.13
CA ALA A 533 -1.40 -10.30 13.33
C ALA A 533 -0.35 -9.99 14.38
N VAL A 534 -0.50 -8.84 15.01
CA VAL A 534 0.22 -8.42 16.21
C VAL A 534 -0.46 -9.06 17.42
N ASP A 535 0.33 -9.72 18.24
CA ASP A 535 -0.06 -10.44 19.44
C ASP A 535 -1.21 -11.45 19.24
N GLY A 536 -1.37 -11.97 18.02
CA GLY A 536 -2.45 -12.89 17.66
C GLY A 536 -3.85 -12.25 17.59
N ASP A 537 -3.94 -10.92 17.51
CA ASP A 537 -5.21 -10.20 17.43
C ASP A 537 -5.59 -9.85 15.99
N SER A 538 -6.73 -10.35 15.52
CA SER A 538 -7.21 -10.08 14.15
C SER A 538 -7.61 -8.63 13.91
N ARG A 539 -7.75 -7.82 14.96
CA ARG A 539 -7.99 -6.38 14.84
C ARG A 539 -6.72 -5.61 14.45
N TRP A 540 -5.55 -6.18 14.76
CA TRP A 540 -4.24 -5.57 14.61
C TRP A 540 -3.41 -6.38 13.62
N VAL A 541 -3.70 -6.21 12.33
CA VAL A 541 -3.07 -7.00 11.26
C VAL A 541 -2.32 -6.11 10.28
N PHE A 542 -1.16 -6.57 9.83
CA PHE A 542 -0.55 -6.09 8.59
C PHE A 542 -1.33 -6.66 7.40
N PHE A 543 -1.61 -5.83 6.41
CA PHE A 543 -2.41 -6.20 5.23
C PHE A 543 -1.89 -5.50 3.96
N PRO A 544 -2.12 -6.07 2.76
CA PRO A 544 -1.71 -5.41 1.53
C PRO A 544 -2.66 -4.24 1.21
N LYS A 545 -2.14 -3.23 0.50
CA LYS A 545 -2.92 -2.06 0.08
C LYS A 545 -4.13 -2.39 -0.82
N GLY A 546 -4.13 -3.54 -1.48
CA GLY A 546 -5.25 -4.04 -2.29
C GLY A 546 -5.43 -5.56 -2.17
N PRO A 547 -6.63 -6.08 -2.47
CA PRO A 547 -6.92 -7.51 -2.39
C PRO A 547 -6.10 -8.30 -3.42
N GLY A 548 -5.73 -9.53 -3.07
CA GLY A 548 -5.00 -10.42 -3.98
C GLY A 548 -3.54 -10.05 -4.19
N GLY A 549 -3.00 -9.14 -3.37
CA GLY A 549 -1.61 -8.72 -3.48
C GLY A 549 -0.64 -9.87 -3.29
N LEU A 550 0.23 -10.08 -4.28
CA LEU A 550 1.36 -10.99 -4.19
C LEU A 550 2.38 -10.43 -3.19
N SER A 551 2.87 -11.28 -2.29
CA SER A 551 3.88 -10.87 -1.30
C SER A 551 5.16 -10.46 -2.02
N GLY A 552 5.69 -9.30 -1.68
CA GLY A 552 6.84 -8.73 -2.37
C GLY A 552 6.48 -7.85 -3.58
N GLU A 553 5.22 -7.75 -3.99
CA GLU A 553 4.80 -6.88 -5.10
C GLU A 553 3.85 -5.76 -4.66
N VAL A 554 3.40 -5.80 -3.40
CA VAL A 554 2.37 -4.89 -2.89
C VAL A 554 2.83 -4.18 -1.63
N ILE A 555 2.43 -2.91 -1.55
CA ILE A 555 2.64 -2.06 -0.36
C ILE A 555 1.94 -2.71 0.84
N VAL A 556 2.70 -2.92 1.90
CA VAL A 556 2.21 -3.41 3.19
C VAL A 556 1.72 -2.22 3.99
N ASN A 557 0.47 -2.27 4.43
CA ASN A 557 -0.08 -1.31 5.38
C ASN A 557 0.16 -1.80 6.82
N PRO A 558 0.49 -0.89 7.75
CA PRO A 558 0.59 -1.22 9.17
C PRO A 558 -0.78 -1.55 9.77
N PRO A 559 -0.84 -2.16 10.97
CA PRO A 559 -2.07 -2.37 11.71
C PRO A 559 -2.84 -1.05 11.88
N PRO A 560 -4.17 -1.05 11.69
CA PRO A 560 -4.96 0.16 11.79
C PRO A 560 -5.06 0.61 13.25
N CYS A 561 -4.74 1.86 13.57
CA CYS A 561 -4.68 2.44 14.93
C CYS A 561 -5.98 2.35 15.76
N HIS A 562 -7.11 1.97 15.16
CA HIS A 562 -8.40 1.81 15.83
C HIS A 562 -8.89 0.36 15.92
N GLY A 563 -8.10 -0.61 15.44
CA GLY A 563 -8.44 -2.02 15.58
C GLY A 563 -9.69 -2.44 14.80
N ASN A 564 -9.97 -1.76 13.67
CA ASN A 564 -11.12 -2.09 12.81
C ASN A 564 -10.90 -3.38 12.00
N GLY A 565 -9.73 -4.03 12.12
CA GLY A 565 -9.33 -5.12 11.24
C GLY A 565 -9.23 -4.67 9.78
N SER A 566 -8.82 -5.57 8.91
CA SER A 566 -8.94 -5.41 7.47
C SER A 566 -9.45 -6.72 6.90
N ASP A 567 -10.36 -6.69 5.94
CA ASP A 567 -10.77 -7.89 5.20
C ASP A 567 -9.78 -8.22 4.07
N VAL A 568 -8.77 -7.37 3.88
CA VAL A 568 -7.77 -7.48 2.82
C VAL A 568 -6.63 -8.39 3.30
N ALA A 569 -6.32 -9.43 2.53
CA ALA A 569 -5.31 -10.42 2.87
C ALA A 569 -4.25 -10.55 1.76
N PHE A 570 -3.04 -10.93 2.16
CA PHE A 570 -2.00 -11.41 1.26
C PHE A 570 -2.42 -12.75 0.65
N THR A 571 -2.01 -13.02 -0.58
CA THR A 571 -2.27 -14.29 -1.24
C THR A 571 -0.99 -14.92 -1.75
N ILE A 572 -0.75 -16.17 -1.35
CA ILE A 572 0.28 -17.03 -1.94
C ILE A 572 -0.39 -17.92 -2.98
N PHE A 573 0.18 -18.02 -4.18
CA PHE A 573 -0.24 -19.00 -5.19
C PHE A 573 0.81 -20.09 -5.36
N SER A 574 0.36 -21.32 -5.58
CA SER A 574 1.20 -22.48 -5.83
C SER A 574 0.60 -23.35 -6.93
N PRO A 575 1.39 -23.89 -7.86
CA PRO A 575 0.91 -24.81 -8.89
C PRO A 575 0.49 -26.18 -8.33
N ALA A 576 0.88 -26.50 -7.09
CA ALA A 576 0.55 -27.77 -6.42
C ALA A 576 0.14 -27.54 -4.95
N PRO A 577 -0.75 -28.37 -4.38
CA PRO A 577 -1.08 -28.27 -2.97
C PRO A 577 0.07 -28.80 -2.12
N ASN A 578 0.05 -28.48 -0.83
CA ASN A 578 1.03 -28.91 0.17
C ASN A 578 2.45 -28.39 -0.09
N ARG A 579 2.61 -27.29 -0.83
CA ARG A 579 3.88 -26.57 -0.97
C ARG A 579 4.10 -25.68 0.24
N THR A 580 5.31 -25.74 0.80
CA THR A 580 5.71 -24.91 1.94
C THR A 580 6.38 -23.64 1.46
N PHE A 581 5.97 -22.52 2.01
CA PHE A 581 6.53 -21.20 1.80
C PHE A 581 7.02 -20.64 3.13
N GLU A 582 8.12 -19.93 3.10
CA GLU A 582 8.56 -19.12 4.22
C GLU A 582 7.99 -17.72 4.07
N ILE A 583 7.23 -17.27 5.07
CA ILE A 583 6.72 -15.91 5.17
C ILE A 583 7.64 -15.13 6.10
N ILE A 584 8.18 -14.03 5.60
CA ILE A 584 9.11 -13.15 6.32
C ILE A 584 8.45 -11.80 6.55
N LEU A 585 8.34 -11.38 7.81
CA LEU A 585 8.00 -10.02 8.22
C LEU A 585 9.28 -9.31 8.63
N ASP A 586 9.71 -8.31 7.87
CA ASP A 586 10.89 -7.50 8.19
C ASP A 586 10.47 -6.10 8.65
N LEU A 587 10.59 -5.86 9.96
CA LEU A 587 10.30 -4.57 10.59
C LEU A 587 11.48 -3.59 10.57
N THR A 588 12.65 -4.06 10.14
CA THR A 588 13.90 -3.26 10.05
C THR A 588 14.13 -2.67 8.66
N SER A 589 13.46 -3.23 7.66
CA SER A 589 13.56 -2.81 6.27
C SER A 589 13.31 -1.32 6.10
N LYS A 590 14.22 -0.62 5.41
CA LYS A 590 13.98 0.70 4.78
C LYS A 590 13.21 0.58 3.44
N ALA A 591 12.55 -0.56 3.24
CA ALA A 591 11.94 -1.15 2.03
C ALA A 591 12.87 -1.50 0.85
N ARG A 592 12.90 -2.80 0.52
CA ARG A 592 12.91 -3.34 -0.86
C ARG A 592 11.95 -4.53 -0.92
N CYS A 593 11.10 -4.56 -1.93
CA CYS A 593 10.67 -5.83 -2.50
C CYS A 593 11.07 -5.90 -3.97
N LEU A 594 11.33 -7.14 -4.43
CA LEU A 594 11.74 -7.59 -5.76
C LEU A 594 13.25 -7.72 -6.02
N GLU A 595 13.86 -8.72 -5.37
CA GLU A 595 14.83 -9.57 -6.07
C GLU A 595 14.07 -10.45 -7.06
N SER A 596 14.40 -10.31 -8.33
CA SER A 596 14.10 -11.31 -9.34
C SER A 596 15.20 -11.24 -10.40
N ASP A 597 16.42 -11.61 -10.01
CA ASP A 597 17.41 -12.18 -10.91
C ASP A 597 18.46 -12.87 -10.05
N GLY A 598 18.60 -14.18 -10.27
CA GLY A 598 19.52 -15.02 -9.50
C GLY A 598 20.96 -14.55 -9.65
N GLN A 599 21.50 -13.93 -8.61
CA GLN A 599 22.93 -13.95 -8.33
C GLN A 599 23.17 -13.80 -6.83
N ALA A 600 23.96 -14.72 -6.31
CA ALA A 600 24.28 -14.90 -4.91
C ALA A 600 24.93 -13.67 -4.25
N CYS A 601 24.77 -13.62 -2.92
CA CYS A 601 25.54 -12.85 -1.95
C CYS A 601 26.92 -12.38 -2.44
N CYS A 602 27.18 -11.07 -2.33
CA CYS A 602 28.50 -10.55 -2.00
C CYS A 602 28.40 -9.13 -1.42
N ALA A 603 28.62 -9.05 -0.10
CA ALA A 603 29.23 -7.98 0.69
C ALA A 603 29.27 -6.55 0.11
N LEU A 604 28.55 -5.63 0.76
CA LEU A 604 29.03 -4.27 1.02
C LEU A 604 28.69 -3.89 2.47
N GLN A 605 29.69 -3.35 3.16
CA GLN A 605 29.77 -3.17 4.62
C GLN A 605 28.74 -2.20 5.21
N PRO A 606 28.38 -2.37 6.51
CA PRO A 606 27.52 -1.45 7.23
C PRO A 606 28.32 -0.21 7.64
N SER A 607 27.90 0.98 7.21
CA SER A 607 28.34 2.23 7.83
C SER A 607 27.13 3.07 8.27
N GLN A 608 26.95 3.04 9.59
CA GLN A 608 26.45 4.10 10.48
C GLN A 608 25.08 4.76 10.18
N SER A 609 24.01 4.15 10.70
CA SER A 609 23.05 4.79 11.63
C SER A 609 21.99 3.75 12.09
N PRO A 610 21.93 3.34 13.37
CA PRO A 610 20.89 2.43 13.85
C PRO A 610 19.81 3.23 14.58
N ALA A 611 18.74 3.63 13.88
CA ALA A 611 17.51 4.12 14.52
C ALA A 611 16.43 4.32 13.46
N CYS A 612 15.60 3.31 13.18
CA CYS A 612 14.31 3.51 12.52
C CYS A 612 13.23 2.71 13.25
N SER A 613 12.22 3.43 13.72
CA SER A 613 11.01 2.92 14.36
C SER A 613 10.19 2.06 13.40
N ALA A 614 9.56 1.02 13.97
CA ALA A 614 8.87 -0.05 13.27
C ALA A 614 7.61 0.43 12.53
N ASN A 615 7.70 0.50 11.20
CA ASN A 615 6.58 0.20 10.32
C ASN A 615 7.02 -1.01 9.51
N ALA A 616 6.24 -2.10 9.47
CA ALA A 616 6.59 -3.19 8.57
C ALA A 616 6.55 -2.68 7.13
N GLN A 617 7.71 -2.66 6.47
CA GLN A 617 7.81 -2.15 5.10
C GLN A 617 7.94 -3.26 4.06
N SER A 618 8.05 -4.53 4.50
CA SER A 618 7.99 -5.67 3.58
C SER A 618 7.47 -6.96 4.24
N VAL A 619 6.68 -7.71 3.48
CA VAL A 619 6.38 -9.12 3.72
C VAL A 619 6.89 -9.88 2.49
N ARG A 620 7.80 -10.83 2.67
CA ARG A 620 8.44 -11.60 1.57
C ARG A 620 8.09 -13.08 1.65
N LEU A 621 8.12 -13.72 0.49
CA LEU A 621 7.96 -15.17 0.34
C LEU A 621 9.20 -15.78 -0.28
N LEU A 622 9.75 -16.82 0.36
CA LEU A 622 10.79 -17.65 -0.24
C LEU A 622 10.23 -19.06 -0.44
N GLU A 623 10.35 -19.58 -1.68
CA GLU A 623 10.08 -20.98 -1.96
C GLU A 623 11.30 -21.80 -1.54
N ASN A 624 11.11 -22.76 -0.65
CA ASN A 624 12.20 -23.59 -0.15
C ASN A 624 12.56 -24.68 -1.19
N GLN A 625 13.20 -24.29 -2.30
CA GLN A 625 13.71 -25.22 -3.30
C GLN A 625 15.16 -25.61 -2.99
N LYS A 626 15.38 -26.87 -2.60
CA LYS A 626 16.71 -27.49 -2.70
C LYS A 626 17.12 -27.50 -4.18
N VAL A 627 18.19 -26.78 -4.48
CA VAL A 627 18.82 -26.58 -5.79
C VAL A 627 19.12 -27.92 -6.49
N PHE A 628 18.66 -28.07 -7.73
CA PHE A 628 19.29 -28.93 -8.73
C PHE A 628 19.71 -28.05 -9.92
N LEU A 629 21.02 -27.96 -10.14
CA LEU A 629 21.68 -27.28 -11.26
C LEU A 629 21.46 -28.05 -12.57
N LEU A 630 21.11 -27.35 -13.66
CA LEU A 630 21.37 -27.77 -15.03
C LEU A 630 21.47 -26.53 -15.93
N GLU A 631 22.71 -26.21 -16.35
CA GLU A 631 23.03 -25.28 -17.44
C GLU A 631 22.50 -25.81 -18.79
N LEU A 632 22.19 -24.93 -19.74
CA LEU A 632 22.46 -25.05 -21.19
C LEU A 632 22.18 -23.69 -21.89
N GLY A 633 23.03 -23.31 -22.86
CA GLY A 633 23.29 -21.92 -23.27
C GLY A 633 22.48 -21.31 -24.44
N ALA A 634 22.76 -20.03 -24.71
CA ALA A 634 22.13 -19.15 -25.73
C ALA A 634 22.70 -19.31 -27.17
N PRO A 635 22.19 -18.60 -28.22
CA PRO A 635 22.68 -17.23 -28.54
C PRO A 635 21.67 -16.20 -29.18
N ALA A 636 22.14 -14.94 -29.32
CA ALA A 636 21.46 -13.63 -29.48
C ALA A 636 21.06 -13.13 -30.90
N TRP A 637 20.24 -12.06 -31.01
CA TRP A 637 19.81 -11.34 -32.25
C TRP A 637 19.94 -9.79 -32.17
N ASP A 638 20.23 -9.12 -33.31
CA ASP A 638 20.75 -7.73 -33.49
C ASP A 638 19.67 -6.63 -33.79
N HIS A 639 19.86 -5.41 -33.24
CA HIS A 639 18.88 -4.30 -33.13
C HIS A 639 18.99 -3.17 -34.19
N ARG A 640 19.92 -3.21 -35.16
CA ARG A 640 20.22 -2.02 -36.01
C ARG A 640 19.30 -1.76 -37.21
N ALA A 641 18.41 -2.68 -37.60
CA ALA A 641 17.64 -2.56 -38.85
C ALA A 641 16.38 -1.67 -38.78
N PHE A 642 15.89 -1.33 -37.58
CA PHE A 642 14.55 -0.71 -37.43
C PHE A 642 14.52 0.81 -37.56
N LYS A 643 15.66 1.50 -37.42
CA LYS A 643 15.70 2.96 -37.24
C LYS A 643 15.50 3.76 -38.54
N LYS A 644 15.66 3.16 -39.71
CA LYS A 644 15.69 3.90 -41.00
C LYS A 644 14.35 3.97 -41.74
N LYS A 645 13.30 3.25 -41.29
CA LYS A 645 11.97 3.24 -41.94
C LYS A 645 10.89 4.08 -41.22
N GLY A 646 11.17 4.55 -40.00
CA GLY A 646 10.20 5.34 -39.21
C GLY A 646 10.10 6.81 -39.64
N GLU A 647 11.17 7.39 -40.20
CA GLU A 647 11.22 8.82 -40.52
C GLU A 647 10.47 9.18 -41.82
N GLU A 648 10.34 8.27 -42.78
CA GLU A 648 9.58 8.52 -44.03
C GLU A 648 8.04 8.45 -43.84
N ALA A 649 7.55 7.87 -42.74
CA ALA A 649 6.12 7.71 -42.49
C ALA A 649 5.47 8.96 -41.86
N CYS A 650 6.24 9.78 -41.13
CA CYS A 650 5.70 10.95 -40.44
C CYS A 650 5.41 12.12 -41.39
N ASP A 651 6.22 12.34 -42.43
CA ASP A 651 6.03 13.43 -43.41
C ASP A 651 4.78 13.27 -44.30
N ARG A 652 4.20 12.07 -44.36
CA ARG A 652 3.02 11.77 -45.19
C ARG A 652 1.69 12.10 -44.51
N ILE A 653 1.67 12.22 -43.18
CA ILE A 653 0.43 12.44 -42.41
C ILE A 653 0.08 13.93 -42.33
N ASP A 654 1.06 14.84 -42.28
CA ASP A 654 0.81 16.29 -42.21
C ASP A 654 0.22 16.90 -43.49
N ARG A 655 0.36 16.22 -44.65
CA ARG A 655 -0.28 16.66 -45.91
C ARG A 655 -1.77 16.34 -46.00
N TYR A 656 -2.31 15.44 -45.19
CA TYR A 656 -3.73 15.05 -45.26
C TYR A 656 -4.66 15.95 -44.42
N ILE A 657 -4.12 16.79 -43.54
CA ILE A 657 -4.89 17.62 -42.59
C ILE A 657 -5.14 19.06 -43.11
N SER A 658 -4.53 19.48 -44.23
CA SER A 658 -4.63 20.86 -44.75
C SER A 658 -5.64 21.08 -45.90
N VAL A 659 -6.49 20.11 -46.26
CA VAL A 659 -7.38 20.22 -47.46
C VAL A 659 -8.88 20.35 -47.13
N SER A 660 -9.31 20.48 -45.87
CA SER A 660 -10.74 20.59 -45.54
C SER A 660 -11.20 21.99 -45.05
N SER A 661 -10.44 23.04 -45.33
CA SER A 661 -10.86 24.43 -45.10
C SER A 661 -11.01 25.21 -46.40
N GLU A 662 -11.88 24.78 -47.32
CA GLU A 662 -12.45 25.65 -48.34
C GLU A 662 -13.67 24.99 -49.01
N SER A 663 -14.70 25.80 -49.29
CA SER A 663 -15.97 25.51 -49.99
C SER A 663 -17.23 25.19 -49.15
N SER A 664 -17.69 26.19 -48.39
CA SER A 664 -19.12 26.53 -48.40
C SER A 664 -19.36 27.58 -49.50
N ALA A 665 -19.88 27.18 -50.66
CA ALA A 665 -20.51 28.09 -51.61
C ALA A 665 -21.42 27.36 -52.62
N ASN A 666 -22.71 27.62 -52.47
CA ASN A 666 -23.78 27.63 -53.48
C ASN A 666 -24.33 26.34 -54.11
N SER A 667 -25.68 26.34 -54.12
CA SER A 667 -26.71 25.52 -54.79
C SER A 667 -26.86 24.07 -54.36
#